data_AF-A4IAI6-F1
#
_entry.id   AF-A4IAI6-F1
#
_cell.length_a   1.000
_cell.length_b   1.000
_cell.length_c   1.000
_cell.angle_alpha   90.00
_cell.angle_beta   90.00
_cell.angle_gamma   90.00
#
_symmetry.space_group_name_H-M   'P 1'
#
loop_
_entity.id
_entity.type
_entity.pdbx_description
1 polymer ?
#
loop_
_entity_poly.entity_id
_entity_poly.type
_entity_poly.pdbx_seq_one_letter_code
_entity_poly.pdbx_strand_id
1 'polypeptide(L)'
;MEALSRGFCAAALVQSLAPKEVEAWHRQWPQPTLQVVDIQRYPRVPTASRGTSRFYMAVSDSESVAWLVVPPCTALEDSVAAFEIEVGCCVTLLSHALVTAANGLNVVVPLEVKYSNNTLRLLGQPSCAEALFPLSAHSLLPRHNADDHTPCAAAASQRPLHAIALRDFMDAPQRALGNWCVTARVVWKGREYPLSSHASRLGGSSDPRRSVCAGSPRFVFRCLLADEHGDAVMAAFYGGEALVERVRLHGCYRLAQGMVKWGTGESGAPSELQFVEKSIEEELTSGATQQMFPFHASALVGEVAQQLRDVVAVSETAQVGGYVSVVGTVVVVQGNTQVTTKRGRVWRSVVTLASIAEHSAAAGRCSGPFVEVTLWGEVAEAVEPALGERWVFHPCAVHLFQQRKTLSSLASTMAVKLVPHTCGAKHAPRATASPGWEPDGGGADAVPSAVTAGMSVGSPKVLKKDMQLVLDLQEASPTLPVLARVQEVVRPFCDWMCTECCRTQQSVVTAGSIAAGKPTACAHCSAAQLCPTLRLRVWLSDGLCTGLAAFHGCAAESLLEASPAEVALDVERRSAFVDEMLDRLVGLPVLVWLLPCGGADSFDAAQFIVTNCKRIHYVSGAHTLLSAIDTFASLDEGVSSGAADVLAQTLPATGDTA
;
A
#
# COMPACT_ATOMS: atom_id res chain seq x y z
N MET A 1 -4.04 16.17 -11.24
CA MET A 1 -4.22 17.55 -10.76
C MET A 1 -5.22 18.22 -11.67
N GLU A 2 -6.39 18.54 -11.16
CA GLU A 2 -7.34 19.44 -11.83
C GLU A 2 -6.65 20.80 -12.03
N ALA A 3 -6.85 21.42 -13.20
CA ALA A 3 -6.29 22.75 -13.46
C ALA A 3 -6.99 23.78 -12.54
N LEU A 4 -6.23 24.73 -11.98
CA LEU A 4 -6.82 25.81 -11.18
C LEU A 4 -7.86 26.59 -12.00
N SER A 5 -8.99 26.91 -11.38
CA SER A 5 -10.12 27.58 -12.02
C SER A 5 -9.88 29.09 -12.14
N ARG A 6 -9.13 29.49 -13.17
CA ARG A 6 -8.75 30.89 -13.43
C ARG A 6 -9.95 31.83 -13.49
N GLY A 7 -9.77 33.02 -12.92
CA GLY A 7 -10.75 34.10 -12.92
C GLY A 7 -11.77 34.04 -11.77
N PHE A 8 -11.86 32.91 -11.06
CA PHE A 8 -12.78 32.76 -9.92
C PHE A 8 -12.50 33.78 -8.82
N CYS A 9 -11.23 33.92 -8.40
CA CYS A 9 -10.87 34.82 -7.29
C CYS A 9 -11.11 36.28 -7.67
N ALA A 10 -10.77 36.68 -8.90
CA ALA A 10 -11.04 38.02 -9.39
C ALA A 10 -12.55 38.32 -9.45
N ALA A 11 -13.33 37.36 -9.95
CA ALA A 11 -14.79 37.50 -10.05
C ALA A 11 -15.46 37.57 -8.67
N ALA A 12 -14.98 36.81 -7.68
CA ALA A 12 -15.47 36.87 -6.31
C ALA A 12 -15.29 38.27 -5.69
N LEU A 13 -14.25 39.01 -6.08
CA LEU A 13 -13.95 40.34 -5.53
C LEU A 13 -14.77 41.48 -6.14
N VAL A 14 -15.56 41.22 -7.19
CA VAL A 14 -16.40 42.25 -7.82
C VAL A 14 -17.51 42.69 -6.87
N GLN A 15 -17.55 43.98 -6.52
CA GLN A 15 -18.50 44.51 -5.55
C GLN A 15 -19.96 44.40 -6.04
N SER A 16 -20.82 43.84 -5.17
CA SER A 16 -22.29 43.82 -5.26
C SER A 16 -22.89 43.15 -6.51
N LEU A 17 -23.09 41.82 -6.45
CA LEU A 17 -23.93 41.09 -7.40
C LEU A 17 -25.41 41.12 -6.96
N ALA A 18 -26.33 41.43 -7.87
CA ALA A 18 -27.75 41.22 -7.65
C ALA A 18 -28.06 39.71 -7.50
N PRO A 19 -29.15 39.29 -6.82
CA PRO A 19 -29.44 37.87 -6.59
C PRO A 19 -29.46 37.01 -7.87
N LYS A 20 -29.95 37.57 -8.98
CA LYS A 20 -29.94 36.89 -10.29
C LYS A 20 -28.53 36.71 -10.88
N GLU A 21 -27.63 37.63 -10.57
CA GLU A 21 -26.23 37.59 -11.00
C GLU A 21 -25.44 36.60 -10.15
N VAL A 22 -25.80 36.42 -8.88
CA VAL A 22 -25.22 35.38 -8.00
C VAL A 22 -25.49 33.98 -8.56
N GLU A 23 -26.71 33.68 -9.02
CA GLU A 23 -27.01 32.39 -9.65
C GLU A 23 -26.21 32.18 -10.94
N ALA A 24 -26.08 33.21 -11.77
CA ALA A 24 -25.28 33.15 -13.00
C ALA A 24 -23.78 32.92 -12.68
N TRP A 25 -23.28 33.57 -11.63
CA TRP A 25 -21.92 33.41 -11.14
C TRP A 25 -21.63 31.98 -10.67
N HIS A 26 -22.53 31.37 -9.88
CA HIS A 26 -22.38 29.97 -9.44
C HIS A 26 -22.38 28.97 -10.61
N ARG A 27 -23.12 29.26 -11.70
CA ARG A 27 -23.11 28.41 -12.91
C ARG A 27 -21.79 28.49 -13.67
N GLN A 28 -21.07 29.59 -13.57
CA GLN A 28 -19.78 29.76 -14.26
C GLN A 28 -18.66 28.96 -13.57
N TRP A 29 -18.74 28.79 -12.26
CA TRP A 29 -17.78 28.00 -11.48
C TRP A 29 -18.52 27.06 -10.53
N PRO A 30 -19.06 25.93 -11.02
CA PRO A 30 -19.78 24.99 -10.17
C PRO A 30 -18.86 24.34 -9.12
N GLN A 31 -17.62 24.03 -9.51
CA GLN A 31 -16.63 23.38 -8.65
C GLN A 31 -15.22 23.96 -8.88
N PRO A 32 -14.95 25.19 -8.43
CA PRO A 32 -13.67 25.83 -8.65
C PRO A 32 -12.56 25.14 -7.85
N THR A 33 -11.44 24.83 -8.51
CA THR A 33 -10.21 24.34 -7.87
C THR A 33 -9.26 25.51 -7.62
N LEU A 34 -8.89 25.74 -6.37
CA LEU A 34 -8.08 26.85 -5.90
C LEU A 34 -6.90 26.32 -5.08
N GLN A 35 -5.82 27.07 -4.99
CA GLN A 35 -4.67 26.73 -4.14
C GLN A 35 -4.72 27.51 -2.84
N VAL A 36 -4.55 26.85 -1.70
CA VAL A 36 -4.41 27.51 -0.40
C VAL A 36 -3.06 28.22 -0.34
N VAL A 37 -3.08 29.54 -0.15
CA VAL A 37 -1.92 30.43 -0.09
C VAL A 37 -1.56 30.80 1.35
N ASP A 38 -2.54 30.87 2.24
CA ASP A 38 -2.34 31.19 3.66
C ASP A 38 -3.54 30.69 4.49
N ILE A 39 -3.32 30.39 5.77
CA ILE A 39 -4.38 30.02 6.71
C ILE A 39 -4.20 30.86 7.97
N GLN A 40 -5.23 31.58 8.38
CA GLN A 40 -5.22 32.44 9.55
C GLN A 40 -6.36 32.11 10.50
N ARG A 41 -6.07 32.16 11.80
CA ARG A 41 -7.07 32.02 12.87
C ARG A 41 -7.46 33.40 13.41
N TYR A 42 -8.75 33.60 13.65
CA TYR A 42 -9.29 34.78 14.31
C TYR A 42 -10.14 34.40 15.55
N PRO A 43 -10.00 35.10 16.68
CA PRO A 43 -8.93 36.07 16.96
C PRO A 43 -7.56 35.36 16.94
N ARG A 44 -6.49 36.08 16.56
CA ARG A 44 -5.13 35.51 16.48
C ARG A 44 -4.67 34.88 17.81
N VAL A 45 -5.17 35.43 18.92
CA VAL A 45 -5.00 34.90 20.27
C VAL A 45 -6.38 34.54 20.80
N PRO A 46 -6.67 33.26 21.13
CA PRO A 46 -7.94 32.88 21.72
C PRO A 46 -8.16 33.65 23.03
N THR A 47 -9.18 34.51 23.08
CA THR A 47 -9.47 35.35 24.25
C THR A 47 -10.20 34.60 25.36
N ALA A 48 -10.68 33.39 25.09
CA ALA A 48 -11.27 32.48 26.07
C ALA A 48 -11.02 31.03 25.66
N SER A 49 -10.88 30.13 26.64
CA SER A 49 -10.71 28.68 26.44
C SER A 49 -11.88 28.00 25.72
N ARG A 50 -13.01 28.71 25.54
CA ARG A 50 -14.23 28.24 24.86
C ARG A 50 -14.72 29.16 23.73
N GLY A 51 -13.88 30.08 23.24
CA GLY A 51 -14.25 30.94 22.11
C GLY A 51 -14.27 30.16 20.79
N THR A 52 -15.31 30.34 19.97
CA THR A 52 -15.34 29.81 18.60
C THR A 52 -14.19 30.43 17.81
N SER A 53 -13.27 29.59 17.35
CA SER A 53 -12.21 30.04 16.45
C SER A 53 -12.79 30.17 15.05
N ARG A 54 -12.34 31.16 14.29
CA ARG A 54 -12.72 31.33 12.90
C ARG A 54 -11.47 31.18 12.05
N PHE A 55 -11.47 30.22 11.14
CA PHE A 55 -10.37 30.06 10.18
C PHE A 55 -10.71 30.80 8.89
N TYR A 56 -9.72 31.54 8.40
CA TYR A 56 -9.74 32.23 7.13
C TYR A 56 -8.65 31.62 6.26
N MET A 57 -9.01 31.11 5.09
CA MET A 57 -8.04 30.56 4.14
C MET A 57 -7.90 31.52 2.97
N ALA A 58 -6.71 32.04 2.73
CA ALA A 58 -6.44 32.79 1.50
C ALA A 58 -6.20 31.77 0.40
N VAL A 59 -6.91 31.90 -0.72
CA VAL A 59 -6.82 30.97 -1.84
C VAL A 59 -6.54 31.69 -3.14
N SER A 60 -5.88 31.01 -4.09
CA SER A 60 -5.53 31.55 -5.39
C SER A 60 -5.99 30.67 -6.54
N ASP A 61 -6.46 31.33 -7.60
CA ASP A 61 -6.79 30.73 -8.91
C ASP A 61 -5.64 30.87 -9.93
N SER A 62 -4.41 31.15 -9.47
CA SER A 62 -3.19 31.51 -10.19
C SER A 62 -3.01 32.97 -10.63
N GLU A 63 -4.06 33.79 -10.61
CA GLU A 63 -4.03 35.19 -11.07
C GLU A 63 -4.50 36.19 -10.00
N SER A 64 -5.36 35.77 -9.09
CA SER A 64 -5.90 36.58 -8.00
C SER A 64 -5.99 35.77 -6.70
N VAL A 65 -6.19 36.48 -5.58
CA VAL A 65 -6.40 35.90 -4.26
C VAL A 65 -7.80 36.24 -3.76
N ALA A 66 -8.44 35.31 -3.08
CA ALA A 66 -9.69 35.54 -2.35
C ALA A 66 -9.63 34.92 -0.95
N TRP A 67 -10.50 35.37 -0.04
CA TRP A 67 -10.66 34.77 1.28
C TRP A 67 -11.81 33.77 1.28
N LEU A 68 -11.53 32.57 1.75
CA LEU A 68 -12.52 31.60 2.17
C LEU A 68 -12.75 31.74 3.68
N VAL A 69 -14.01 31.87 4.09
CA VAL A 69 -14.41 31.93 5.50
C VAL A 69 -14.93 30.57 5.90
N VAL A 70 -14.15 29.81 6.66
CA VAL A 70 -14.54 28.46 7.12
C VAL A 70 -15.65 28.60 8.17
N PRO A 71 -16.85 28.02 7.96
CA PRO A 71 -17.91 28.10 8.96
C PRO A 71 -17.53 27.33 10.22
N PRO A 72 -17.83 27.86 11.42
CA PRO A 72 -17.57 27.16 12.66
C PRO A 72 -18.44 25.90 12.78
N CYS A 73 -17.95 24.91 13.53
CA CYS A 73 -18.59 23.63 13.78
C CYS A 73 -18.85 22.82 12.49
N THR A 74 -17.92 22.88 11.52
CA THR A 74 -17.99 22.09 10.29
C THR A 74 -16.81 21.14 10.17
N ALA A 75 -16.97 20.03 9.44
CA ALA A 75 -15.87 19.10 9.17
C ALA A 75 -14.67 19.78 8.52
N LEU A 76 -14.89 20.85 7.75
CA LEU A 76 -13.81 21.66 7.18
C LEU A 76 -13.03 22.42 8.26
N GLU A 77 -13.69 22.93 9.30
CA GLU A 77 -13.00 23.51 10.46
C GLU A 77 -12.11 22.45 11.13
N ASP A 78 -12.64 21.25 11.33
CA ASP A 78 -11.92 20.13 11.94
C ASP A 78 -10.70 19.72 11.09
N SER A 79 -10.84 19.58 9.77
CA SER A 79 -9.73 19.27 8.86
C SER A 79 -8.64 20.35 8.84
N VAL A 80 -9.02 21.64 8.92
CA VAL A 80 -8.04 22.73 9.02
C VAL A 80 -7.37 22.74 10.42
N ALA A 81 -8.12 22.48 11.47
CA ALA A 81 -7.61 22.42 12.85
C ALA A 81 -6.71 21.20 13.09
N ALA A 82 -6.97 20.08 12.40
CA ALA A 82 -6.20 18.84 12.42
C ALA A 82 -5.01 18.84 11.45
N PHE A 83 -4.76 19.96 10.74
CA PHE A 83 -3.69 20.12 9.75
C PHE A 83 -3.80 19.16 8.54
N GLU A 84 -5.00 18.69 8.22
CA GLU A 84 -5.24 17.90 7.00
C GLU A 84 -5.24 18.79 5.75
N ILE A 85 -5.62 20.06 5.90
CA ILE A 85 -5.53 21.09 4.86
C ILE A 85 -4.43 22.07 5.24
N GLU A 86 -3.36 22.08 4.46
CA GLU A 86 -2.21 22.95 4.66
C GLU A 86 -2.06 24.00 3.56
N VAL A 87 -1.19 24.97 3.82
CA VAL A 87 -0.77 25.95 2.82
C VAL A 87 -0.09 25.22 1.65
N GLY A 88 -0.61 25.41 0.44
CA GLY A 88 -0.18 24.73 -0.79
C GLY A 88 -1.15 23.67 -1.29
N CYS A 89 -2.07 23.16 -0.46
CA CYS A 89 -3.10 22.23 -0.90
C CYS A 89 -3.98 22.86 -1.98
N CYS A 90 -4.39 22.07 -2.97
CA CYS A 90 -5.49 22.43 -3.85
C CYS A 90 -6.81 22.05 -3.18
N VAL A 91 -7.75 22.98 -3.14
CA VAL A 91 -9.12 22.80 -2.66
C VAL A 91 -10.08 22.97 -3.83
N THR A 92 -10.91 21.97 -4.10
CA THR A 92 -12.04 22.04 -5.03
C THR A 92 -13.30 22.31 -4.22
N LEU A 93 -13.97 23.43 -4.46
CA LEU A 93 -15.19 23.80 -3.75
C LEU A 93 -16.39 23.07 -4.37
N LEU A 94 -16.79 21.93 -3.81
CA LEU A 94 -17.93 21.15 -4.31
C LEU A 94 -19.26 21.90 -4.12
N SER A 95 -19.35 22.66 -3.02
CA SER A 95 -20.45 23.56 -2.72
C SER A 95 -19.92 24.81 -2.00
N HIS A 96 -20.37 25.99 -2.40
CA HIS A 96 -19.93 27.26 -1.83
C HIS A 96 -21.02 28.32 -1.96
N ALA A 97 -20.97 29.33 -1.11
CA ALA A 97 -21.83 30.50 -1.17
C ALA A 97 -20.99 31.78 -1.24
N LEU A 98 -21.50 32.78 -1.95
CA LEU A 98 -20.91 34.12 -1.99
C LEU A 98 -21.71 35.05 -1.06
N VAL A 99 -21.05 35.63 -0.06
CA VAL A 99 -21.70 36.52 0.92
C VAL A 99 -21.09 37.90 0.82
N THR A 100 -21.91 38.91 0.52
CA THR A 100 -21.49 40.31 0.52
C THR A 100 -21.52 40.88 1.93
N ALA A 101 -20.37 41.33 2.44
CA ALA A 101 -20.26 42.03 3.70
C ALA A 101 -20.76 43.47 3.59
N ALA A 102 -21.05 44.12 4.72
CA ALA A 102 -21.58 45.49 4.77
C ALA A 102 -20.65 46.55 4.14
N ASN A 103 -19.37 46.24 3.98
CA ASN A 103 -18.39 47.08 3.29
C ASN A 103 -18.40 46.90 1.75
N GLY A 104 -19.33 46.11 1.21
CA GLY A 104 -19.48 45.84 -0.21
C GLY A 104 -18.54 44.77 -0.77
N LEU A 105 -17.64 44.21 0.04
CA LEU A 105 -16.74 43.13 -0.37
C LEU A 105 -17.44 41.78 -0.23
N ASN A 106 -17.22 40.88 -1.18
CA ASN A 106 -17.72 39.51 -1.02
C ASN A 106 -16.67 38.62 -0.37
N VAL A 107 -17.15 37.66 0.40
CA VAL A 107 -16.38 36.52 0.91
C VAL A 107 -17.00 35.24 0.39
N VAL A 108 -16.17 34.23 0.13
CA VAL A 108 -16.64 32.91 -0.28
C VAL A 108 -16.70 32.03 0.96
N VAL A 109 -17.85 31.39 1.16
CA VAL A 109 -18.09 30.45 2.26
C VAL A 109 -18.10 29.05 1.68
N PRO A 110 -17.03 28.25 1.87
CA PRO A 110 -17.03 26.84 1.49
C PRO A 110 -18.04 26.07 2.35
N LEU A 111 -18.94 25.33 1.70
CA LEU A 111 -19.92 24.46 2.35
C LEU A 111 -19.48 23.00 2.28
N GLU A 112 -18.89 22.61 1.14
CA GLU A 112 -18.34 21.28 0.91
C GLU A 112 -17.09 21.41 0.05
N VAL A 113 -16.01 20.76 0.45
CA VAL A 113 -14.73 20.82 -0.25
C VAL A 113 -14.12 19.44 -0.38
N LYS A 114 -13.38 19.27 -1.47
CA LYS A 114 -12.41 18.20 -1.64
C LYS A 114 -11.04 18.85 -1.68
N TYR A 115 -10.04 18.24 -1.07
CA TYR A 115 -8.68 18.77 -1.07
C TYR A 115 -7.67 17.73 -1.49
N SER A 116 -6.53 18.20 -1.98
CA SER A 116 -5.40 17.33 -2.32
C SER A 116 -4.55 17.05 -1.08
N ASN A 117 -4.12 15.80 -0.93
CA ASN A 117 -3.16 15.39 0.10
C ASN A 117 -1.73 15.92 -0.14
N ASN A 118 -1.49 16.62 -1.26
CA ASN A 118 -0.19 17.16 -1.64
C ASN A 118 -0.21 18.69 -1.53
N THR A 119 0.79 19.28 -0.87
CA THR A 119 1.01 20.73 -0.87
C THR A 119 1.85 21.13 -2.08
N LEU A 120 1.32 21.99 -2.94
CA LEU A 120 2.04 22.52 -4.09
C LEU A 120 2.69 23.86 -3.76
N ARG A 121 3.82 24.18 -4.42
CA ARG A 121 4.33 25.55 -4.46
C ARG A 121 3.32 26.46 -5.16
N LEU A 122 3.38 27.76 -4.88
CA LEU A 122 2.53 28.77 -5.52
C LEU A 122 2.46 28.57 -7.05
N LEU A 123 1.26 28.36 -7.55
CA LEU A 123 0.97 28.23 -8.97
C LEU A 123 0.57 29.61 -9.51
N GLY A 124 1.24 30.07 -10.57
CA GLY A 124 1.00 31.39 -11.15
C GLY A 124 1.68 32.52 -10.38
N GLN A 125 1.16 33.74 -10.59
CA GLN A 125 1.64 34.97 -9.97
C GLN A 125 0.43 35.81 -9.56
N PRO A 126 -0.31 35.38 -8.53
CA PRO A 126 -1.55 36.05 -8.20
C PRO A 126 -1.30 37.45 -7.67
N SER A 127 -2.10 38.39 -8.17
CA SER A 127 -2.17 39.74 -7.63
C SER A 127 -2.80 39.72 -6.23
N CYS A 128 -2.19 40.45 -5.31
CA CYS A 128 -2.62 40.50 -3.91
C CYS A 128 -2.60 41.95 -3.42
N ALA A 129 -3.78 42.53 -3.19
CA ALA A 129 -3.89 43.84 -2.55
C ALA A 129 -3.64 43.69 -1.04
N GLU A 130 -2.44 44.03 -0.56
CA GLU A 130 -2.05 43.85 0.85
C GLU A 130 -3.03 44.47 1.85
N ALA A 131 -3.71 45.57 1.47
CA ALA A 131 -4.73 46.22 2.29
C ALA A 131 -5.98 45.35 2.51
N LEU A 132 -6.33 44.48 1.56
CA LEU A 132 -7.47 43.55 1.64
C LEU A 132 -7.06 42.18 2.17
N PHE A 133 -5.80 41.81 1.96
CA PHE A 133 -5.23 40.51 2.29
C PHE A 133 -3.98 40.68 3.16
N PRO A 134 -4.14 40.95 4.47
CA PRO A 134 -3.02 40.99 5.40
C PRO A 134 -2.54 39.55 5.68
N LEU A 135 -1.88 38.95 4.69
CA LEU A 135 -1.39 37.57 4.73
C LEU A 135 -0.38 37.38 5.86
N SER A 136 -0.28 36.18 6.41
CA SER A 136 0.64 35.85 7.49
C SER A 136 2.08 35.81 6.97
N ALA A 137 3.06 35.69 7.88
CA ALA A 137 4.44 35.44 7.48
C ALA A 137 4.62 34.06 6.80
N HIS A 138 3.64 33.17 6.89
CA HIS A 138 3.69 31.81 6.35
C HIS A 138 3.04 31.69 4.97
N SER A 139 2.57 32.79 4.36
CA SER A 139 1.91 32.74 3.05
C SER A 139 2.85 32.33 1.92
N LEU A 140 2.33 31.64 0.90
CA LEU A 140 3.08 31.31 -0.33
C LEU A 140 3.40 32.53 -1.19
N LEU A 141 2.70 33.65 -0.99
CA LEU A 141 2.96 34.89 -1.72
C LEU A 141 4.19 35.62 -1.18
N PRO A 142 5.15 36.01 -2.04
CA PRO A 142 6.24 36.89 -1.63
C PRO A 142 5.69 38.29 -1.30
N ARG A 143 6.03 38.83 -0.13
CA ARG A 143 5.78 40.25 0.18
C ARG A 143 6.80 41.12 -0.56
N HIS A 144 6.32 42.05 -1.38
CA HIS A 144 7.17 43.07 -1.98
C HIS A 144 7.44 44.16 -0.95
N ASN A 145 8.59 44.11 -0.28
CA ASN A 145 9.06 45.28 0.46
C ASN A 145 9.41 46.37 -0.56
N ALA A 146 8.76 47.53 -0.43
CA ALA A 146 8.73 48.61 -1.42
C ALA A 146 10.04 49.41 -1.57
N ASP A 147 11.22 48.86 -1.26
CA ASP A 147 12.46 49.64 -1.13
C ASP A 147 13.67 49.18 -1.98
N ASP A 148 13.54 48.22 -2.91
CA ASP A 148 14.66 47.91 -3.81
C ASP A 148 14.25 47.69 -5.26
N HIS A 149 14.52 48.69 -6.08
CA HIS A 149 14.52 48.62 -7.54
C HIS A 149 15.72 47.78 -8.02
N THR A 150 15.56 46.46 -8.07
CA THR A 150 16.41 45.60 -8.93
C THR A 150 15.54 44.54 -9.63
N PRO A 151 15.66 44.37 -10.97
CA PRO A 151 14.74 43.50 -11.71
C PRO A 151 14.97 42.01 -11.41
N CYS A 152 14.03 41.44 -10.66
CA CYS A 152 13.33 40.16 -10.84
C CYS A 152 14.12 38.92 -11.32
N ALA A 153 14.67 38.17 -10.34
CA ALA A 153 14.78 36.70 -10.41
C ALA A 153 14.89 35.98 -9.04
N ALA A 154 14.97 36.69 -7.89
CA ALA A 154 15.66 36.13 -6.71
C ALA A 154 14.96 36.23 -5.33
N ALA A 155 13.68 36.60 -5.22
CA ALA A 155 13.11 36.96 -3.90
C ALA A 155 12.50 35.83 -3.03
N ALA A 156 12.34 34.60 -3.53
CA ALA A 156 12.01 33.44 -2.65
C ALA A 156 13.23 32.91 -1.87
N SER A 157 14.38 33.56 -2.03
CA SER A 157 15.72 33.04 -1.66
C SER A 157 16.28 33.61 -0.34
N GLN A 158 15.46 34.22 0.54
CA GLN A 158 15.98 34.94 1.72
C GLN A 158 15.46 34.51 3.09
N ARG A 159 14.77 33.37 3.22
CA ARG A 159 14.77 32.67 4.52
C ARG A 159 15.96 31.74 4.55
N PRO A 160 16.91 31.89 5.50
CA PRO A 160 18.06 31.01 5.57
C PRO A 160 17.56 29.57 5.68
N LEU A 161 17.98 28.73 4.73
CA LEU A 161 17.74 27.31 4.81
C LEU A 161 18.47 26.78 6.03
N HIS A 162 17.74 26.19 6.97
CA HIS A 162 18.37 25.53 8.10
C HIS A 162 18.62 24.06 7.74
N ALA A 163 19.87 23.64 7.85
CA ALA A 163 20.23 22.24 7.71
C ALA A 163 19.58 21.43 8.85
N ILE A 164 18.94 20.32 8.50
CA ILE A 164 18.40 19.34 9.45
C ILE A 164 18.99 17.97 9.15
N ALA A 165 19.27 17.20 10.19
CA ALA A 165 19.64 15.79 10.07
C ALA A 165 18.39 14.95 9.80
N LEU A 166 18.54 13.75 9.23
CA LEU A 166 17.39 12.90 8.92
C LEU A 166 16.66 12.44 10.18
N ARG A 167 17.37 12.29 11.29
CA ARG A 167 16.76 11.96 12.59
C ARG A 167 15.93 13.10 13.18
N ASP A 168 16.18 14.35 12.80
CA ASP A 168 15.42 15.51 13.29
C ASP A 168 13.93 15.45 12.88
N PHE A 169 13.59 14.74 11.80
CA PHE A 169 12.17 14.54 11.43
C PHE A 169 11.40 13.72 12.49
N MET A 170 12.10 12.89 13.26
CA MET A 170 11.53 12.13 14.40
C MET A 170 11.64 12.93 15.70
N ASP A 171 12.83 13.43 16.00
CA ASP A 171 13.16 13.99 17.32
C ASP A 171 12.68 15.44 17.48
N ALA A 172 12.51 16.16 16.38
CA ALA A 172 12.12 17.58 16.35
C ALA A 172 11.27 17.91 15.10
N PRO A 173 10.09 17.29 14.92
CA PRO A 173 9.26 17.41 13.70
C PRO A 173 8.91 18.86 13.33
N GLN A 174 8.83 19.77 14.32
CA GLN A 174 8.64 21.20 14.12
C GLN A 174 9.71 21.86 13.22
N ARG A 175 10.91 21.27 13.13
CA ARG A 175 11.98 21.77 12.23
C ARG A 175 11.64 21.55 10.76
N ALA A 176 10.76 20.59 10.43
CA ALA A 176 10.30 20.32 9.07
C ALA A 176 9.25 21.32 8.58
N LEU A 177 8.64 22.11 9.47
CA LEU A 177 7.65 23.15 9.13
C LEU A 177 8.29 24.43 8.55
N GLY A 178 9.61 24.61 8.75
CA GLY A 178 10.35 25.76 8.24
C GLY A 178 10.97 25.53 6.86
N ASN A 179 11.82 26.46 6.42
CA ASN A 179 12.63 26.29 5.21
C ASN A 179 13.83 25.39 5.50
N TRP A 180 13.65 24.09 5.39
CA TRP A 180 14.70 23.12 5.68
C TRP A 180 15.48 22.69 4.44
N CYS A 181 16.73 22.29 4.67
CA CYS A 181 17.50 21.50 3.72
C CYS A 181 18.12 20.28 4.42
N VAL A 182 18.30 19.21 3.67
CA VAL A 182 19.04 18.02 4.08
C VAL A 182 20.10 17.73 3.05
N THR A 183 21.28 17.34 3.52
CA THR A 183 22.32 16.79 2.66
C THR A 183 22.38 15.30 2.87
N ALA A 184 22.22 14.52 1.81
CA ALA A 184 22.21 13.07 1.92
C ALA A 184 22.77 12.40 0.66
N ARG A 185 23.28 11.19 0.85
CA ARG A 185 23.68 10.28 -0.22
C ARG A 185 22.56 9.30 -0.54
N VAL A 186 22.34 9.05 -1.83
CA VAL A 186 21.48 7.94 -2.27
C VAL A 186 22.20 6.62 -2.04
N VAL A 187 21.75 5.84 -1.06
CA VAL A 187 22.34 4.51 -0.75
C VAL A 187 21.54 3.35 -1.35
N TRP A 188 20.32 3.61 -1.80
CA TRP A 188 19.53 2.71 -2.61
C TRP A 188 18.64 3.53 -3.56
N LYS A 189 18.42 3.03 -4.78
CA LYS A 189 17.54 3.61 -5.77
C LYS A 189 16.67 2.50 -6.36
N GLY A 190 15.36 2.64 -6.21
CA GLY A 190 14.38 1.75 -6.77
C GLY A 190 14.11 2.03 -8.24
N ARG A 191 13.31 1.14 -8.85
CA ARG A 191 12.86 1.26 -10.22
C ARG A 191 11.95 2.48 -10.41
N GLU A 192 12.00 3.06 -11.60
CA GLU A 192 11.08 4.10 -12.02
C GLU A 192 9.72 3.55 -12.42
N TYR A 193 8.67 4.28 -12.07
CA TYR A 193 7.30 3.98 -12.45
C TYR A 193 6.74 5.17 -13.22
N PRO A 194 6.19 4.97 -14.43
CA PRO A 194 5.51 6.04 -15.14
C PRO A 194 4.24 6.44 -14.38
N LEU A 195 4.10 7.73 -14.10
CA LEU A 195 2.86 8.33 -13.65
C LEU A 195 2.00 8.58 -14.89
N SER A 196 0.95 7.79 -15.08
CA SER A 196 -0.05 8.00 -16.13
C SER A 196 -0.77 9.33 -15.89
N SER A 197 -0.21 10.43 -16.41
CA SER A 197 -0.95 11.67 -16.51
C SER A 197 -2.01 11.47 -17.60
N HIS A 198 -3.27 11.30 -17.21
CA HIS A 198 -4.41 11.50 -18.10
C HIS A 198 -4.46 12.99 -18.49
N ALA A 199 -3.59 13.39 -19.41
CA ALA A 199 -3.65 14.68 -20.09
C ALA A 199 -4.19 14.43 -21.50
N SER A 200 -5.48 14.72 -21.65
CA SER A 200 -6.19 15.09 -22.88
C SER A 200 -5.37 15.08 -24.18
N ARG A 201 -5.68 14.14 -25.07
CA ARG A 201 -5.28 14.17 -26.50
C ARG A 201 -6.05 15.21 -27.33
N LEU A 202 -6.47 16.33 -26.74
CA LEU A 202 -7.20 17.39 -27.44
C LEU A 202 -6.62 18.75 -27.06
N GLY A 203 -5.95 19.41 -28.02
CA GLY A 203 -5.55 20.81 -27.88
C GLY A 203 -4.17 21.13 -28.44
N GLY A 204 -4.01 21.06 -29.76
CA GLY A 204 -2.91 21.72 -30.42
C GLY A 204 -3.05 23.24 -30.27
N SER A 205 -2.11 23.85 -29.55
CA SER A 205 -1.93 25.30 -29.56
C SER A 205 -0.44 25.60 -29.62
N SER A 206 -0.06 26.26 -30.71
CA SER A 206 1.28 26.70 -31.04
C SER A 206 1.59 28.01 -30.31
N ASP A 207 2.12 27.92 -29.09
CA ASP A 207 2.75 29.07 -28.43
C ASP A 207 4.19 28.71 -28.01
N PRO A 208 5.23 29.37 -28.57
CA PRO A 208 6.64 29.04 -28.32
C PRO A 208 7.20 29.62 -27.00
N ARG A 209 6.37 30.14 -26.10
CA ARG A 209 6.84 30.73 -24.84
C ARG A 209 6.92 29.70 -23.71
N ARG A 210 8.08 29.02 -23.62
CA ARG A 210 8.67 28.37 -22.42
C ARG A 210 7.66 27.96 -21.32
N SER A 211 6.83 26.97 -21.63
CA SER A 211 6.04 26.21 -20.65
C SER A 211 6.52 24.77 -20.72
N VAL A 212 6.75 24.14 -19.56
CA VAL A 212 7.13 22.73 -19.43
C VAL A 212 6.16 21.90 -20.28
N CYS A 213 6.66 21.27 -21.34
CA CYS A 213 5.86 20.54 -22.32
C CYS A 213 4.84 19.64 -21.60
N ALA A 214 3.56 19.87 -21.85
CA ALA A 214 2.44 19.08 -21.34
C ALA A 214 2.37 17.66 -21.95
N GLY A 215 3.53 17.04 -22.24
CA GLY A 215 3.64 15.76 -22.91
C GLY A 215 4.89 14.94 -22.57
N SER A 216 5.75 15.35 -21.63
CA SER A 216 6.83 14.46 -21.16
C SER A 216 6.27 13.46 -20.14
N PRO A 217 6.52 12.15 -20.29
CA PRO A 217 6.13 11.18 -19.28
C PRO A 217 6.75 11.59 -17.94
N ARG A 218 5.91 11.63 -16.90
CA ARG A 218 6.37 11.84 -15.53
C ARG A 218 6.65 10.49 -14.91
N PHE A 219 7.69 10.40 -14.11
CA PHE A 219 8.11 9.22 -13.41
C PHE A 219 8.15 9.49 -11.92
N VAL A 220 7.89 8.45 -11.14
CA VAL A 220 8.20 8.38 -9.72
C VAL A 220 9.20 7.26 -9.50
N PHE A 221 10.21 7.51 -8.70
CA PHE A 221 11.11 6.47 -8.20
C PHE A 221 11.41 6.74 -6.74
N ARG A 222 11.63 5.66 -5.99
CA ARG A 222 11.97 5.73 -4.56
C ARG A 222 13.47 5.58 -4.38
N CYS A 223 14.00 6.24 -3.36
CA CYS A 223 15.39 6.15 -2.93
C CYS A 223 15.43 5.97 -1.41
N LEU A 224 16.53 5.41 -0.92
CA LEU A 224 16.92 5.52 0.48
C LEU A 224 18.05 6.55 0.56
N LEU A 225 17.83 7.61 1.32
CA LEU A 225 18.78 8.70 1.52
C LEU A 225 19.46 8.53 2.87
N ALA A 226 20.79 8.55 2.93
CA ALA A 226 21.57 8.50 4.16
C ALA A 226 22.33 9.82 4.40
N ASP A 227 22.23 10.38 5.60
CA ASP A 227 22.96 11.58 5.99
C ASP A 227 24.37 11.27 6.51
N GLU A 228 25.09 12.30 6.99
CA GLU A 228 26.46 12.17 7.51
C GLU A 228 26.56 11.29 8.77
N HIS A 229 25.46 11.08 9.48
CA HIS A 229 25.40 10.21 10.66
C HIS A 229 25.11 8.75 10.30
N GLY A 230 24.86 8.46 9.02
CA GLY A 230 24.44 7.14 8.55
C GLY A 230 22.98 6.83 8.86
N ASP A 231 22.21 7.82 9.28
CA ASP A 231 20.77 7.68 9.42
C ASP A 231 20.12 7.76 8.05
N ALA A 232 19.20 6.85 7.75
CA ALA A 232 18.62 6.73 6.43
C ALA A 232 17.09 6.71 6.41
N VAL A 233 16.48 7.47 5.50
CA VAL A 233 15.03 7.59 5.34
C VAL A 233 14.60 7.32 3.91
N MET A 234 13.40 6.78 3.74
CA MET A 234 12.79 6.62 2.42
C MET A 234 12.41 7.97 1.82
N ALA A 235 12.70 8.14 0.54
CA ALA A 235 12.30 9.31 -0.23
C ALA A 235 11.72 8.92 -1.59
N ALA A 236 10.77 9.69 -2.10
CA ALA A 236 10.22 9.57 -3.43
C ALA A 236 10.55 10.83 -4.25
N PHE A 237 10.99 10.62 -5.49
CA PHE A 237 11.32 11.68 -6.43
C PHE A 237 10.30 11.69 -7.56
N TYR A 238 9.74 12.87 -7.84
CA TYR A 238 8.71 13.08 -8.86
C TYR A 238 9.22 14.05 -9.93
N GLY A 239 9.28 13.62 -11.19
CA GLY A 239 9.79 14.47 -12.28
C GLY A 239 9.70 13.81 -13.65
N GLY A 240 10.35 14.39 -14.64
CA GLY A 240 10.56 13.76 -15.95
C GLY A 240 11.78 12.83 -15.96
N GLU A 241 12.07 12.27 -17.14
CA GLU A 241 13.20 11.36 -17.39
C GLU A 241 14.56 11.95 -16.96
N ALA A 242 14.77 13.25 -17.20
CA ALA A 242 15.98 13.96 -16.78
C ALA A 242 16.24 13.92 -15.26
N LEU A 243 15.19 13.83 -14.43
CA LEU A 243 15.34 13.69 -12.98
C LEU A 243 15.92 12.32 -12.61
N VAL A 244 15.48 11.28 -13.32
CA VAL A 244 15.93 9.90 -13.11
C VAL A 244 17.43 9.80 -13.40
N GLU A 245 17.92 10.41 -14.48
CA GLU A 245 19.34 10.43 -14.82
C GLU A 245 20.18 11.27 -13.85
N ARG A 246 19.59 12.36 -13.32
CA ARG A 246 20.24 13.27 -12.38
C ARG A 246 20.45 12.64 -11.01
N VAL A 247 19.46 11.91 -10.47
CA VAL A 247 19.55 11.25 -9.16
C VAL A 247 20.14 9.85 -9.33
N ARG A 248 21.41 9.68 -8.99
CA ARG A 248 22.17 8.43 -9.19
C ARG A 248 22.42 7.73 -7.87
N LEU A 249 22.55 6.40 -7.92
CA LEU A 249 23.05 5.64 -6.78
C LEU A 249 24.43 6.17 -6.38
N HIS A 250 24.65 6.36 -5.08
CA HIS A 250 25.82 6.99 -4.46
C HIS A 250 26.04 8.48 -4.76
N GLY A 251 25.14 9.11 -5.53
CA GLY A 251 25.13 10.58 -5.67
C GLY A 251 24.82 11.24 -4.33
N CYS A 252 25.52 12.33 -4.02
CA CYS A 252 25.30 13.16 -2.84
C CYS A 252 24.59 14.43 -3.25
N TYR A 253 23.46 14.73 -2.62
CA TYR A 253 22.61 15.85 -3.01
C TYR A 253 22.30 16.72 -1.80
N ARG A 254 22.29 18.03 -2.03
CA ARG A 254 21.63 18.97 -1.14
C ARG A 254 20.18 19.13 -1.62
N LEU A 255 19.27 18.65 -0.79
CA LEU A 255 17.84 18.64 -1.06
C LEU A 255 17.17 19.65 -0.15
N ALA A 256 16.32 20.50 -0.70
CA ALA A 256 15.60 21.51 0.07
C ALA A 256 14.12 21.53 -0.30
N GLN A 257 13.31 21.97 0.66
CA GLN A 257 11.88 22.18 0.44
C GLN A 257 11.18 20.94 -0.15
N GLY A 258 11.50 19.76 0.38
CA GLY A 258 10.70 18.55 0.15
C GLY A 258 9.41 18.60 0.95
N MET A 259 8.46 17.72 0.64
CA MET A 259 7.32 17.45 1.53
C MET A 259 7.67 16.27 2.43
N VAL A 260 7.15 16.27 3.66
CA VAL A 260 7.24 15.12 4.56
C VAL A 260 5.88 14.46 4.57
N LYS A 261 5.80 13.21 4.09
CA LYS A 261 4.58 12.42 4.26
C LYS A 261 4.65 11.76 5.63
N TRP A 262 3.76 12.17 6.53
CA TRP A 262 3.63 11.59 7.86
C TRP A 262 2.81 10.30 7.81
N GLY A 263 3.26 9.26 8.50
CA GLY A 263 2.52 8.02 8.62
C GLY A 263 1.26 8.20 9.48
N THR A 264 0.22 7.44 9.19
CA THR A 264 -1.04 7.45 9.95
C THR A 264 -0.98 6.59 11.23
N GLY A 265 0.15 5.94 11.49
CA GLY A 265 0.36 5.10 12.67
C GLY A 265 0.50 5.90 13.96
N GLU A 266 0.36 5.21 15.10
CA GLU A 266 0.40 5.81 16.46
C GLU A 266 1.66 6.64 16.74
N SER A 267 2.77 6.34 16.07
CA SER A 267 4.03 7.04 16.28
C SER A 267 4.15 8.40 15.57
N GLY A 268 3.26 8.67 14.59
CA GLY A 268 3.37 9.85 13.72
C GLY A 268 4.71 9.96 12.98
N ALA A 269 5.46 8.87 12.81
CA ALA A 269 6.75 8.87 12.13
C ALA A 269 6.59 9.21 10.63
N PRO A 270 7.57 9.87 9.98
CA PRO A 270 7.51 10.11 8.55
C PRO A 270 7.56 8.78 7.79
N SER A 271 6.61 8.58 6.87
CA SER A 271 6.56 7.42 5.99
C SER A 271 7.53 7.55 4.81
N GLU A 272 7.63 8.74 4.22
CA GLU A 272 8.53 9.05 3.11
C GLU A 272 8.75 10.58 2.99
N LEU A 273 9.93 10.99 2.55
CA LEU A 273 10.17 12.35 2.06
C LEU A 273 9.81 12.43 0.57
N GLN A 274 9.25 13.53 0.11
CA GLN A 274 8.88 13.70 -1.30
C GLN A 274 9.58 14.90 -1.90
N PHE A 275 10.29 14.67 -3.00
CA PHE A 275 11.09 15.68 -3.70
C PHE A 275 10.67 15.80 -5.16
N VAL A 276 10.74 17.02 -5.69
CA VAL A 276 10.55 17.31 -7.12
C VAL A 276 11.87 17.80 -7.73
N GLU A 277 11.93 17.96 -9.05
CA GLU A 277 13.14 18.45 -9.75
C GLU A 277 13.76 19.72 -9.15
N LYS A 278 12.90 20.65 -8.71
CA LYS A 278 13.29 21.93 -8.10
C LYS A 278 13.74 21.81 -6.64
N SER A 279 13.55 20.66 -6.00
CA SER A 279 14.01 20.40 -4.63
C SER A 279 15.49 20.02 -4.58
N ILE A 280 16.08 19.63 -5.72
CA ILE A 280 17.52 19.34 -5.81
C ILE A 280 18.26 20.65 -6.07
N GLU A 281 18.80 21.23 -5.00
CA GLU A 281 19.56 22.48 -5.09
C GLU A 281 20.91 22.27 -5.77
N GLU A 282 21.63 21.23 -5.34
CA GLU A 282 23.01 20.99 -5.76
C GLU A 282 23.32 19.48 -5.69
N GLU A 283 24.14 19.01 -6.64
CA GLU A 283 24.84 17.74 -6.53
C GLU A 283 26.25 18.01 -5.99
N LEU A 284 26.60 17.40 -4.87
CA LEU A 284 27.89 17.58 -4.23
C LEU A 284 28.93 16.73 -4.95
N THR A 285 29.75 17.37 -5.79
CA THR A 285 30.78 16.70 -6.61
C THR A 285 32.18 16.71 -5.97
N SER A 286 32.38 17.51 -4.92
CA SER A 286 33.66 17.58 -4.20
C SER A 286 33.93 16.29 -3.43
N GLY A 287 35.05 15.61 -3.75
CA GLY A 287 35.41 14.33 -3.12
C GLY A 287 35.54 14.39 -1.60
N ALA A 288 36.02 15.52 -1.05
CA ALA A 288 36.13 15.71 0.41
C ALA A 288 34.76 15.76 1.09
N THR A 289 33.79 16.45 0.49
CA THR A 289 32.42 16.54 1.01
C THR A 289 31.69 15.22 0.85
N GLN A 290 31.88 14.53 -0.29
CA GLN A 290 31.28 13.21 -0.50
C GLN A 290 31.75 12.19 0.54
N GLN A 291 33.02 12.21 0.95
CA GLN A 291 33.56 11.29 1.96
C GLN A 291 32.91 11.39 3.34
N MET A 292 32.22 12.50 3.65
CA MET A 292 31.48 12.65 4.91
C MET A 292 30.22 11.79 4.97
N PHE A 293 29.69 11.36 3.82
CA PHE A 293 28.44 10.58 3.74
C PHE A 293 28.74 9.10 3.49
N PRO A 294 28.22 8.18 4.32
CA PRO A 294 28.53 6.77 4.20
C PRO A 294 27.86 6.14 2.97
N PHE A 295 28.53 5.15 2.36
CA PHE A 295 27.97 4.38 1.24
C PHE A 295 26.83 3.44 1.64
N HIS A 296 26.70 3.15 2.93
CA HIS A 296 25.68 2.28 3.50
C HIS A 296 25.00 2.99 4.67
N ALA A 297 23.71 2.71 4.87
CA ALA A 297 23.02 3.16 6.06
C ALA A 297 23.58 2.45 7.30
N SER A 298 23.66 3.17 8.41
CA SER A 298 23.96 2.61 9.73
C SER A 298 22.68 2.33 10.51
N ALA A 299 21.65 3.16 10.33
CA ALA A 299 20.31 2.96 10.88
C ALA A 299 19.24 3.45 9.90
N LEU A 300 18.03 2.90 10.00
CA LEU A 300 16.87 3.44 9.31
C LEU A 300 16.11 4.38 10.26
N VAL A 301 15.43 5.37 9.68
CA VAL A 301 14.59 6.37 10.35
C VAL A 301 13.20 6.37 9.70
N GLY A 302 12.18 6.75 10.47
CA GLY A 302 10.80 6.85 10.01
C GLY A 302 10.03 5.53 10.15
N GLU A 303 8.92 5.44 9.44
CA GLU A 303 7.98 4.32 9.54
C GLU A 303 8.64 2.97 9.21
N VAL A 304 9.53 2.93 8.21
CA VAL A 304 10.27 1.70 7.84
C VAL A 304 11.04 1.16 9.03
N ALA A 305 11.69 2.01 9.81
CA ALA A 305 12.47 1.60 10.98
C ALA A 305 11.60 0.95 12.06
N GLN A 306 10.37 1.44 12.24
CA GLN A 306 9.40 0.90 13.20
C GLN A 306 8.76 -0.40 12.71
N GLN A 307 8.64 -0.58 11.41
CA GLN A 307 8.13 -1.81 10.80
C GLN A 307 9.18 -2.92 10.69
N LEU A 308 10.46 -2.63 10.91
CA LEU A 308 11.52 -3.64 10.88
C LEU A 308 11.32 -4.68 11.97
N ARG A 309 11.24 -5.94 11.54
CA ARG A 309 11.18 -7.10 12.42
C ARG A 309 12.48 -7.88 12.34
N ASP A 310 13.00 -8.32 13.48
CA ASP A 310 14.07 -9.31 13.51
C ASP A 310 13.56 -10.68 13.03
N VAL A 311 14.48 -11.57 12.64
CA VAL A 311 14.17 -12.90 12.10
C VAL A 311 13.25 -13.71 13.04
N VAL A 312 13.48 -13.65 14.35
CA VAL A 312 12.63 -14.31 15.37
C VAL A 312 11.18 -13.83 15.25
N ALA A 313 10.99 -12.51 15.24
CA ALA A 313 9.68 -11.90 15.19
C ALA A 313 8.96 -12.23 13.87
N VAL A 314 9.67 -12.33 12.75
CA VAL A 314 9.09 -12.78 11.48
C VAL A 314 8.61 -14.24 11.60
N SER A 315 9.46 -15.15 12.06
CA SER A 315 9.11 -16.56 12.21
C SER A 315 7.87 -16.76 13.08
N GLU A 316 7.73 -16.01 14.16
CA GLU A 316 6.61 -16.11 15.10
C GLU A 316 5.35 -15.37 14.63
N THR A 317 5.49 -14.10 14.27
CA THR A 317 4.34 -13.18 14.13
C THR A 317 3.91 -12.88 12.69
N ALA A 318 4.77 -13.12 11.69
CA ALA A 318 4.45 -12.76 10.31
C ALA A 318 3.28 -13.60 9.78
N GLN A 319 2.28 -12.95 9.19
CA GLN A 319 1.16 -13.62 8.54
C GLN A 319 1.55 -14.03 7.12
N VAL A 320 1.28 -15.29 6.76
CA VAL A 320 1.42 -15.75 5.36
C VAL A 320 0.51 -14.89 4.49
N GLY A 321 0.96 -14.50 3.31
CA GLY A 321 0.23 -13.56 2.44
C GLY A 321 0.43 -12.09 2.76
N GLY A 322 0.88 -11.75 3.97
CA GLY A 322 1.21 -10.38 4.35
C GLY A 322 2.56 -9.90 3.80
N TYR A 323 2.84 -8.62 4.04
CA TYR A 323 4.11 -7.98 3.75
C TYR A 323 4.85 -7.65 5.04
N VAL A 324 6.15 -7.92 5.07
CA VAL A 324 7.00 -7.64 6.24
C VAL A 324 8.29 -6.97 5.84
N SER A 325 8.83 -6.16 6.75
CA SER A 325 10.17 -5.62 6.68
C SER A 325 11.05 -6.43 7.62
N VAL A 326 12.12 -7.04 7.12
CA VAL A 326 12.99 -7.91 7.92
C VAL A 326 14.40 -7.35 8.00
N VAL A 327 15.03 -7.50 9.17
CA VAL A 327 16.45 -7.28 9.37
C VAL A 327 17.09 -8.54 9.95
N GLY A 328 18.28 -8.90 9.47
CA GLY A 328 19.03 -10.04 9.99
C GLY A 328 20.45 -10.13 9.44
N THR A 329 21.24 -11.05 9.97
CA THR A 329 22.59 -11.32 9.45
C THR A 329 22.57 -12.46 8.45
N VAL A 330 23.24 -12.27 7.32
CA VAL A 330 23.35 -13.27 6.26
C VAL A 330 24.22 -14.45 6.70
N VAL A 331 23.63 -15.64 6.74
CA VAL A 331 24.31 -16.88 7.14
C VAL A 331 24.48 -17.88 5.99
N VAL A 332 23.68 -17.75 4.93
CA VAL A 332 23.81 -18.55 3.70
C VAL A 332 23.43 -17.67 2.51
N VAL A 333 24.18 -17.79 1.42
CA VAL A 333 23.89 -17.15 0.14
C VAL A 333 23.90 -18.22 -0.94
N GLN A 334 22.78 -18.37 -1.63
CA GLN A 334 22.68 -19.18 -2.84
C GLN A 334 22.81 -18.23 -4.03
N GLY A 335 23.83 -18.45 -4.85
CA GLY A 335 24.12 -17.60 -6.00
C GLY A 335 22.97 -17.56 -7.03
N ASN A 336 23.07 -16.60 -7.93
CA ASN A 336 22.03 -16.32 -8.92
C ASN A 336 21.83 -17.50 -9.88
N THR A 337 20.57 -17.92 -10.01
CA THR A 337 20.13 -18.97 -10.94
C THR A 337 19.05 -18.41 -11.85
N GLN A 338 19.01 -18.82 -13.12
CA GLN A 338 17.88 -18.50 -13.98
C GLN A 338 16.79 -19.56 -13.82
N VAL A 339 15.58 -19.12 -13.50
CA VAL A 339 14.40 -19.98 -13.39
C VAL A 339 13.46 -19.68 -14.56
N THR A 340 13.05 -20.71 -15.28
CA THR A 340 12.03 -20.60 -16.32
C THR A 340 10.66 -20.50 -15.66
N THR A 341 10.00 -19.35 -15.80
CA THR A 341 8.62 -19.10 -15.36
C THR A 341 7.67 -19.09 -16.56
N LYS A 342 6.35 -19.11 -16.31
CA LYS A 342 5.34 -18.92 -17.38
C LYS A 342 5.52 -17.60 -18.14
N ARG A 343 6.14 -16.58 -17.51
CA ARG A 343 6.39 -15.24 -18.08
C ARG A 343 7.78 -15.09 -18.72
N GLY A 344 8.56 -16.16 -18.81
CA GLY A 344 9.93 -16.14 -19.32
C GLY A 344 10.97 -16.51 -18.27
N ARG A 345 12.26 -16.34 -18.59
CA ARG A 345 13.36 -16.61 -17.67
C ARG A 345 13.57 -15.42 -16.73
N VAL A 346 13.63 -15.69 -15.44
CA VAL A 346 13.84 -14.67 -14.40
C VAL A 346 14.99 -15.12 -13.51
N TRP A 347 15.84 -14.18 -13.11
CA TRP A 347 16.90 -14.45 -12.14
C TRP A 347 16.32 -14.65 -10.74
N ARG A 348 16.88 -15.62 -10.02
CA ARG A 348 16.54 -15.97 -8.65
C ARG A 348 17.81 -16.09 -7.82
N SER A 349 17.82 -15.42 -6.69
CA SER A 349 18.84 -15.58 -5.63
C SER A 349 18.14 -15.96 -4.33
N VAL A 350 18.82 -16.64 -3.42
CA VAL A 350 18.25 -16.94 -2.09
C VAL A 350 19.25 -16.61 -1.01
N VAL A 351 18.79 -15.87 -0.02
CA VAL A 351 19.58 -15.41 1.12
C VAL A 351 18.94 -15.97 2.38
N THR A 352 19.73 -16.55 3.28
CA THR A 352 19.23 -16.97 4.60
C THR A 352 19.70 -15.98 5.64
N LEU A 353 18.76 -15.42 6.38
CA LEU A 353 19.01 -14.49 7.48
C LEU A 353 18.85 -15.20 8.81
N ALA A 354 19.75 -14.93 9.75
CA ALA A 354 19.66 -15.30 11.16
C ALA A 354 19.45 -14.05 12.03
N SER A 355 18.90 -14.26 13.22
CA SER A 355 18.71 -13.20 14.21
C SER A 355 20.03 -12.56 14.63
N ILE A 356 19.97 -11.26 14.93
CA ILE A 356 21.12 -10.45 15.38
C ILE A 356 21.67 -10.93 16.73
N ALA A 357 20.84 -11.57 17.56
CA ALA A 357 21.21 -11.98 18.92
C ALA A 357 22.24 -13.13 19.00
N GLU A 358 22.44 -13.90 17.93
CA GLU A 358 23.30 -15.10 17.96
C GLU A 358 24.77 -14.84 17.57
N HIS A 359 25.20 -13.59 17.44
CA HIS A 359 26.61 -13.27 17.09
C HIS A 359 27.55 -13.25 18.30
N SER A 360 27.34 -14.19 19.22
CA SER A 360 28.30 -14.56 20.25
C SER A 360 28.86 -15.94 19.93
N ALA A 361 30.17 -15.99 19.69
CA ALA A 361 31.01 -17.18 19.48
C ALA A 361 31.08 -17.74 18.05
N ALA A 362 32.17 -17.39 17.36
CA ALA A 362 33.31 -18.26 16.99
C ALA A 362 33.17 -19.81 17.00
N ALA A 363 31.98 -20.40 16.91
CA ALA A 363 31.77 -21.84 17.10
C ALA A 363 30.60 -22.37 16.26
N GLY A 364 30.78 -22.42 14.94
CA GLY A 364 30.38 -23.53 14.05
C GLY A 364 28.96 -24.15 14.06
N ARG A 365 27.98 -23.67 14.83
CA ARG A 365 26.60 -24.18 14.85
C ARG A 365 25.61 -23.05 15.14
N CYS A 366 25.11 -22.39 14.10
CA CYS A 366 23.94 -21.51 14.22
C CYS A 366 22.69 -22.39 14.40
N SER A 367 22.17 -22.50 15.63
CA SER A 367 20.93 -23.23 15.91
C SER A 367 19.70 -22.32 16.04
N GLY A 368 19.85 -21.02 15.77
CA GLY A 368 18.76 -20.06 15.89
C GLY A 368 17.73 -20.08 14.77
N PRO A 369 16.63 -19.33 14.96
CA PRO A 369 15.64 -19.15 13.92
C PRO A 369 16.29 -18.45 12.72
N PHE A 370 16.01 -19.01 11.55
CA PHE A 370 16.42 -18.47 10.27
C PHE A 370 15.21 -18.27 9.38
N VAL A 371 15.32 -17.34 8.44
CA VAL A 371 14.33 -17.11 7.39
C VAL A 371 15.02 -17.02 6.04
N GLU A 372 14.48 -17.74 5.06
CA GLU A 372 14.95 -17.67 3.67
C GLU A 372 14.23 -16.53 2.95
N VAL A 373 15.01 -15.64 2.33
CA VAL A 373 14.55 -14.55 1.47
C VAL A 373 14.91 -14.88 0.04
N THR A 374 13.91 -15.10 -0.81
CA THR A 374 14.11 -15.30 -2.25
C THR A 374 14.03 -13.95 -2.95
N LEU A 375 15.09 -13.59 -3.66
CA LEU A 375 15.18 -12.40 -4.49
C LEU A 375 14.87 -12.76 -5.94
N TRP A 376 14.13 -11.89 -6.63
CA TRP A 376 13.68 -12.11 -8.01
C TRP A 376 14.08 -10.96 -8.94
N GLY A 377 14.36 -11.30 -10.20
CA GLY A 377 14.58 -10.34 -11.28
C GLY A 377 15.71 -9.36 -11.00
N GLU A 378 15.47 -8.08 -11.26
CA GLU A 378 16.44 -6.99 -11.04
C GLU A 378 17.00 -6.96 -9.60
N VAL A 379 16.20 -7.33 -8.60
CA VAL A 379 16.67 -7.40 -7.21
C VAL A 379 17.70 -8.52 -7.03
N ALA A 380 17.48 -9.68 -7.65
CA ALA A 380 18.45 -10.77 -7.61
C ALA A 380 19.75 -10.42 -8.35
N GLU A 381 19.64 -9.64 -9.43
CA GLU A 381 20.81 -9.20 -10.21
C GLU A 381 21.63 -8.12 -9.51
N ALA A 382 20.97 -7.15 -8.86
CA ALA A 382 21.63 -5.98 -8.27
C ALA A 382 22.14 -6.20 -6.84
N VAL A 383 21.59 -7.19 -6.11
CA VAL A 383 21.87 -7.40 -4.69
C VAL A 383 22.87 -8.54 -4.51
N GLU A 384 24.03 -8.21 -3.97
CA GLU A 384 25.13 -9.14 -3.69
C GLU A 384 25.39 -9.23 -2.18
N PRO A 385 24.56 -9.99 -1.42
CA PRO A 385 24.76 -10.17 0.00
C PRO A 385 25.93 -11.10 0.27
N ALA A 386 26.75 -10.79 1.27
CA ALA A 386 27.84 -11.66 1.72
C ALA A 386 27.62 -12.17 3.15
N LEU A 387 28.25 -13.31 3.47
CA LEU A 387 28.17 -13.93 4.79
C LEU A 387 28.66 -12.96 5.88
N GLY A 388 27.93 -12.91 7.00
CA GLY A 388 28.22 -12.05 8.14
C GLY A 388 27.75 -10.60 7.99
N GLU A 389 27.19 -10.22 6.84
CA GLU A 389 26.64 -8.88 6.64
C GLU A 389 25.22 -8.77 7.20
N ARG A 390 24.90 -7.60 7.75
CA ARG A 390 23.55 -7.29 8.20
C ARG A 390 22.76 -6.66 7.06
N TRP A 391 21.64 -7.25 6.71
CA TRP A 391 20.80 -6.81 5.60
C TRP A 391 19.38 -6.51 6.07
N VAL A 392 18.77 -5.53 5.39
CA VAL A 392 17.35 -5.19 5.49
C VAL A 392 16.68 -5.47 4.16
N PHE A 393 15.51 -6.09 4.22
CA PHE A 393 14.62 -6.22 3.07
C PHE A 393 13.23 -5.64 3.41
N HIS A 394 12.74 -4.73 2.59
CA HIS A 394 11.48 -4.00 2.80
C HIS A 394 10.80 -3.63 1.47
N PRO A 395 9.49 -3.88 1.30
CA PRO A 395 8.71 -4.96 1.91
C PRO A 395 8.99 -6.29 1.21
N CYS A 396 8.81 -7.41 1.92
CA CYS A 396 8.83 -8.76 1.37
C CYS A 396 7.49 -9.46 1.60
N ALA A 397 7.03 -10.23 0.61
CA ALA A 397 5.86 -11.09 0.76
C ALA A 397 6.20 -12.34 1.58
N VAL A 398 5.32 -12.70 2.51
CA VAL A 398 5.49 -13.90 3.36
C VAL A 398 4.80 -15.09 2.72
N HIS A 399 5.54 -16.16 2.49
CA HIS A 399 5.05 -17.43 1.98
C HIS A 399 5.25 -18.55 3.01
N LEU A 400 4.55 -19.66 2.80
CA LEU A 400 4.79 -20.89 3.54
C LEU A 400 5.30 -21.96 2.58
N PHE A 401 6.52 -22.42 2.79
CA PHE A 401 7.11 -23.51 2.03
C PHE A 401 7.62 -24.59 2.98
N GLN A 402 7.17 -25.84 2.80
CA GLN A 402 7.54 -26.98 3.65
C GLN A 402 7.35 -26.71 5.16
N GLN A 403 6.20 -26.11 5.53
CA GLN A 403 5.87 -25.69 6.91
C GLN A 403 6.80 -24.63 7.52
N ARG A 404 7.67 -24.00 6.72
CA ARG A 404 8.52 -22.89 7.15
C ARG A 404 8.07 -21.61 6.47
N LYS A 405 8.08 -20.50 7.21
CA LYS A 405 7.85 -19.18 6.60
C LYS A 405 9.08 -18.81 5.76
N THR A 406 8.85 -18.43 4.53
CA THR A 406 9.87 -17.90 3.62
C THR A 406 9.42 -16.54 3.14
N LEU A 407 10.36 -15.70 2.74
CA LEU A 407 10.12 -14.35 2.26
C LEU A 407 10.45 -14.29 0.77
N SER A 408 9.71 -13.47 0.03
CA SER A 408 9.93 -13.23 -1.39
C SER A 408 10.00 -11.74 -1.67
N SER A 409 10.98 -11.31 -2.46
CA SER A 409 11.03 -9.92 -2.94
C SER A 409 9.91 -9.63 -3.93
N LEU A 410 9.53 -8.37 -3.98
CA LEU A 410 8.65 -7.72 -4.94
C LEU A 410 9.49 -6.82 -5.87
N ALA A 411 8.86 -6.30 -6.93
CA ALA A 411 9.49 -5.30 -7.79
C ALA A 411 9.84 -3.99 -7.05
N SER A 412 9.16 -3.70 -5.94
CA SER A 412 9.37 -2.52 -5.09
C SER A 412 10.25 -2.79 -3.87
N THR A 413 10.79 -4.01 -3.70
CA THR A 413 11.61 -4.35 -2.53
C THR A 413 12.91 -3.57 -2.53
N MET A 414 13.09 -2.75 -1.49
CA MET A 414 14.36 -2.23 -1.05
C MET A 414 15.15 -3.34 -0.35
N ALA A 415 16.40 -3.52 -0.78
CA ALA A 415 17.37 -4.42 -0.17
C ALA A 415 18.64 -3.63 0.12
N VAL A 416 18.99 -3.45 1.39
CA VAL A 416 20.13 -2.62 1.80
C VAL A 416 20.96 -3.27 2.88
N LYS A 417 22.29 -3.16 2.74
CA LYS A 417 23.25 -3.51 3.78
C LYS A 417 23.28 -2.44 4.86
N LEU A 418 23.18 -2.85 6.12
CA LEU A 418 23.41 -2.00 7.28
C LEU A 418 24.85 -2.18 7.77
N VAL A 419 25.60 -1.09 7.85
CA VAL A 419 26.97 -1.09 8.40
C VAL A 419 26.99 -0.25 9.67
N PRO A 420 27.24 -0.86 10.85
CA PRO A 420 27.38 -0.12 12.09
C PRO A 420 28.42 0.99 11.94
N HIS A 421 28.07 2.21 12.33
CA HIS A 421 29.01 3.32 12.26
C HIS A 421 30.11 3.11 13.31
N THR A 422 31.31 2.74 12.88
CA THR A 422 32.49 2.75 13.76
C THR A 422 32.91 4.21 13.96
N CYS A 423 32.51 4.84 15.06
CA CYS A 423 33.00 6.17 15.42
C CYS A 423 34.52 6.13 15.64
N GLY A 424 35.29 6.49 14.62
CA GLY A 424 36.68 6.86 14.77
C GLY A 424 36.79 8.21 15.52
N ALA A 425 36.90 8.14 16.85
CA ALA A 425 37.58 9.05 17.78
C ALA A 425 37.64 10.59 17.57
N LYS A 426 36.82 11.23 16.72
CA LYS A 426 36.88 12.70 16.50
C LYS A 426 35.57 13.46 16.54
N HIS A 427 34.44 12.81 16.80
CA HIS A 427 33.21 13.50 17.17
C HIS A 427 32.69 12.89 18.46
N ALA A 428 32.70 13.70 19.52
CA ALA A 428 32.19 13.30 20.83
C ALA A 428 30.74 12.82 20.69
N PRO A 429 30.35 11.71 21.34
CA PRO A 429 28.96 11.34 21.40
C PRO A 429 28.24 12.44 22.19
N ARG A 430 27.21 13.06 21.60
CA ARG A 430 26.27 13.83 22.40
C ARG A 430 25.48 12.82 23.23
N ALA A 431 26.01 12.54 24.42
CA ALA A 431 25.37 11.75 25.45
C ALA A 431 23.98 12.33 25.74
N THR A 432 22.97 11.46 25.63
CA THR A 432 21.83 11.34 26.55
C THR A 432 21.50 12.57 27.38
N ALA A 433 20.38 13.21 27.06
CA ALA A 433 19.52 13.81 28.07
C ALA A 433 18.11 13.26 27.84
N SER A 434 17.79 12.14 28.50
CA SER A 434 16.42 11.83 28.86
C SER A 434 15.86 13.01 29.67
N PRO A 435 14.58 13.39 29.52
CA PRO A 435 14.02 14.51 30.26
C PRO A 435 14.01 14.15 31.75
N GLY A 436 14.87 14.82 32.52
CA GLY A 436 14.81 14.82 33.97
C GLY A 436 13.57 15.57 34.41
N TRP A 437 12.48 14.84 34.63
CA TRP A 437 11.40 15.28 35.51
C TRP A 437 11.87 15.04 36.93
N GLU A 438 12.16 16.12 37.65
CA GLU A 438 12.32 16.07 39.11
C GLU A 438 10.96 15.75 39.75
N PRO A 439 10.87 14.72 40.61
CA PRO A 439 9.72 14.54 41.49
C PRO A 439 10.13 15.05 42.88
N ASP A 440 9.72 16.26 43.20
CA ASP A 440 9.71 16.74 44.58
C ASP A 440 8.57 16.04 45.33
N GLY A 441 8.91 15.28 46.37
CA GLY A 441 8.02 15.07 47.53
C GLY A 441 7.40 13.67 47.72
N GLY A 442 8.00 12.91 48.65
CA GLY A 442 7.35 11.90 49.51
C GLY A 442 7.05 10.55 48.82
N GLY A 443 7.45 9.39 49.32
CA GLY A 443 7.78 8.96 50.68
C GLY A 443 7.20 7.54 50.85
N ALA A 444 7.96 6.68 51.52
CA ALA A 444 7.64 5.31 51.97
C ALA A 444 7.87 4.13 50.99
N ASP A 445 9.08 3.56 51.12
CA ASP A 445 9.39 2.14 51.32
C ASP A 445 8.32 1.07 51.05
N ALA A 446 8.63 0.08 50.18
CA ALA A 446 8.79 -1.32 50.60
C ALA A 446 9.10 -2.29 49.42
N VAL A 447 10.32 -2.82 49.48
CA VAL A 447 10.93 -4.10 49.04
C VAL A 447 10.02 -5.25 48.50
N PRO A 448 10.49 -6.09 47.55
CA PRO A 448 9.68 -7.03 46.75
C PRO A 448 9.58 -8.44 47.36
N SER A 449 8.53 -9.20 47.00
CA SER A 449 8.48 -10.65 47.22
C SER A 449 7.67 -11.39 46.16
N ALA A 450 8.26 -12.46 45.63
CA ALA A 450 7.67 -13.43 44.74
C ALA A 450 6.61 -14.29 45.46
N VAL A 451 5.46 -14.55 44.82
CA VAL A 451 4.61 -15.72 45.08
C VAL A 451 3.94 -16.19 43.79
N THR A 452 4.15 -17.47 43.50
CA THR A 452 3.55 -18.34 42.50
C THR A 452 2.05 -18.61 42.73
N ALA A 453 1.24 -18.53 41.67
CA ALA A 453 0.02 -19.32 41.39
C ALA A 453 -0.54 -18.77 40.06
N GLY A 454 -0.68 -19.52 38.95
CA GLY A 454 -1.56 -20.69 38.83
C GLY A 454 -2.90 -20.23 38.23
N MET A 455 -3.21 -20.69 37.01
CA MET A 455 -4.41 -20.42 36.18
C MET A 455 -4.35 -19.14 35.33
N SER A 456 -4.62 -19.14 34.02
CA SER A 456 -5.51 -19.98 33.21
C SER A 456 -4.91 -20.23 31.82
N VAL A 457 -5.05 -21.47 31.34
CA VAL A 457 -4.79 -21.91 29.98
C VAL A 457 -5.70 -21.13 29.02
N GLY A 458 -5.20 -20.01 28.51
CA GLY A 458 -5.80 -19.32 27.38
C GLY A 458 -5.49 -20.10 26.11
N SER A 459 -6.49 -20.77 25.56
CA SER A 459 -6.48 -21.44 24.26
C SER A 459 -5.65 -20.67 23.22
N PRO A 460 -4.80 -21.35 22.42
CA PRO A 460 -3.99 -20.67 21.43
C PRO A 460 -4.94 -19.93 20.49
N LYS A 461 -4.85 -18.60 20.44
CA LYS A 461 -5.50 -17.81 19.39
C LYS A 461 -5.02 -18.41 18.07
N VAL A 462 -5.91 -19.14 17.40
CA VAL A 462 -5.69 -19.74 16.09
C VAL A 462 -5.24 -18.62 15.17
N LEU A 463 -3.94 -18.60 14.84
CA LEU A 463 -3.42 -17.73 13.80
C LEU A 463 -4.21 -18.05 12.53
N LYS A 464 -5.09 -17.14 12.11
CA LYS A 464 -5.71 -17.18 10.79
C LYS A 464 -4.58 -17.19 9.77
N LYS A 465 -4.44 -18.31 9.08
CA LYS A 465 -3.42 -18.57 8.07
C LYS A 465 -3.95 -17.97 6.77
N ASP A 466 -3.62 -16.72 6.49
CA ASP A 466 -4.02 -16.09 5.24
C ASP A 466 -3.27 -16.79 4.10
N MET A 467 -4.02 -17.59 3.35
CA MET A 467 -3.49 -18.37 2.24
C MET A 467 -3.57 -17.50 0.99
N GLN A 468 -2.43 -17.23 0.36
CA GLN A 468 -2.43 -16.62 -0.96
C GLN A 468 -3.12 -17.56 -1.94
N LEU A 469 -4.01 -16.97 -2.74
CA LEU A 469 -4.67 -17.62 -3.86
C LEU A 469 -4.47 -16.78 -5.11
N VAL A 470 -4.56 -17.41 -6.27
CA VAL A 470 -4.67 -16.71 -7.56
C VAL A 470 -6.12 -16.67 -8.00
N LEU A 471 -6.46 -15.67 -8.82
CA LEU A 471 -7.79 -15.50 -9.44
C LEU A 471 -7.78 -15.89 -10.92
N ASP A 472 -6.75 -16.63 -11.35
CA ASP A 472 -6.59 -17.14 -12.71
C ASP A 472 -6.25 -18.64 -12.67
N LEU A 473 -7.11 -19.47 -13.27
CA LEU A 473 -6.93 -20.92 -13.41
C LEU A 473 -5.61 -21.26 -14.09
N GLN A 474 -5.18 -20.44 -15.05
CA GLN A 474 -3.92 -20.60 -15.77
C GLN A 474 -2.71 -20.23 -14.92
N GLU A 475 -2.85 -19.42 -13.87
CA GLU A 475 -1.77 -19.10 -12.94
C GLU A 475 -1.63 -20.12 -11.80
N ALA A 476 -2.68 -20.89 -11.53
CA ALA A 476 -2.71 -21.92 -10.49
C ALA A 476 -1.57 -22.95 -10.63
N SER A 477 -1.19 -23.52 -9.49
CA SER A 477 -0.13 -24.55 -9.43
C SER A 477 -0.42 -25.57 -8.31
N PRO A 478 0.37 -26.66 -8.22
CA PRO A 478 0.26 -27.61 -7.11
C PRO A 478 0.57 -27.00 -5.73
N THR A 479 1.15 -25.80 -5.67
CA THR A 479 1.48 -25.10 -4.41
C THR A 479 0.72 -23.78 -4.23
N LEU A 480 0.11 -23.25 -5.28
CA LEU A 480 -0.63 -21.99 -5.28
C LEU A 480 -2.08 -22.25 -5.72
N PRO A 481 -3.05 -22.20 -4.78
CA PRO A 481 -4.42 -22.52 -5.11
C PRO A 481 -5.10 -21.41 -5.91
N VAL A 482 -6.10 -21.79 -6.70
CA VAL A 482 -7.06 -20.86 -7.33
C VAL A 482 -8.43 -21.00 -6.68
N LEU A 483 -9.10 -19.87 -6.47
CA LEU A 483 -10.52 -19.85 -6.14
C LEU A 483 -11.32 -20.04 -7.42
N ALA A 484 -12.03 -21.16 -7.53
CA ALA A 484 -12.84 -21.49 -8.69
C ALA A 484 -14.26 -21.89 -8.27
N ARG A 485 -15.17 -21.90 -9.23
CA ARG A 485 -16.54 -22.39 -9.12
C ARG A 485 -16.66 -23.64 -9.98
N VAL A 486 -17.35 -24.65 -9.46
CA VAL A 486 -17.77 -25.81 -10.25
C VAL A 486 -18.88 -25.39 -11.21
N GLN A 487 -18.64 -25.48 -12.51
CA GLN A 487 -19.62 -25.16 -13.56
C GLN A 487 -20.43 -26.39 -13.96
N GLU A 488 -19.75 -27.52 -14.15
CA GLU A 488 -20.36 -28.77 -14.61
C GLU A 488 -19.49 -29.94 -14.18
N VAL A 489 -20.12 -31.09 -13.88
CA VAL A 489 -19.44 -32.36 -13.66
C VAL A 489 -19.79 -33.30 -14.80
N VAL A 490 -18.78 -33.66 -15.59
CA VAL A 490 -18.89 -34.55 -16.75
C VAL A 490 -18.95 -36.01 -16.27
N ARG A 491 -19.93 -36.76 -16.78
CA ARG A 491 -20.10 -38.19 -16.49
C ARG A 491 -19.19 -39.05 -17.40
N PRO A 492 -18.80 -40.28 -17.00
CA PRO A 492 -19.01 -40.93 -15.70
C PRO A 492 -18.02 -40.41 -14.64
N PHE A 493 -18.31 -40.63 -13.36
CA PHE A 493 -17.49 -40.12 -12.26
C PHE A 493 -17.03 -41.20 -11.26
N CYS A 494 -17.53 -42.43 -11.40
CA CYS A 494 -17.09 -43.61 -10.65
C CYS A 494 -16.73 -44.74 -11.61
N ASP A 495 -15.53 -45.28 -11.45
CA ASP A 495 -15.03 -46.45 -12.16
C ASP A 495 -14.83 -47.61 -11.17
N TRP A 496 -14.67 -48.84 -11.68
CA TRP A 496 -14.29 -50.00 -10.88
C TRP A 496 -12.88 -50.45 -11.22
N MET A 497 -12.02 -50.60 -10.22
CA MET A 497 -10.66 -51.11 -10.39
C MET A 497 -10.59 -52.55 -9.87
N CYS A 498 -9.99 -53.44 -10.66
CA CYS A 498 -9.69 -54.78 -10.17
C CYS A 498 -8.50 -54.75 -9.22
N THR A 499 -8.65 -55.33 -8.03
CA THR A 499 -7.57 -55.40 -7.04
C THR A 499 -6.47 -56.39 -7.43
N GLU A 500 -6.75 -57.35 -8.32
CA GLU A 500 -5.77 -58.35 -8.76
C GLU A 500 -4.93 -57.88 -9.95
N CYS A 501 -5.54 -57.28 -10.98
CA CYS A 501 -4.82 -56.85 -12.18
C CYS A 501 -4.62 -55.34 -12.30
N CYS A 502 -5.10 -54.56 -11.32
CA CYS A 502 -5.03 -53.09 -11.27
C CYS A 502 -5.65 -52.37 -12.49
N ARG A 503 -6.39 -53.08 -13.35
CA ARG A 503 -7.05 -52.49 -14.51
C ARG A 503 -8.39 -51.90 -14.12
N THR A 504 -8.65 -50.70 -14.61
CA THR A 504 -9.92 -50.00 -14.44
C THR A 504 -10.92 -50.41 -15.51
N GLN A 505 -12.17 -50.57 -15.10
CA GLN A 505 -13.31 -50.87 -15.96
C GLN A 505 -14.34 -49.76 -15.76
N GLN A 506 -14.71 -49.11 -16.84
CA GLN A 506 -15.77 -48.10 -16.83
C GLN A 506 -17.09 -48.82 -16.56
N SER A 507 -17.76 -48.46 -15.47
CA SER A 507 -19.16 -48.82 -15.31
C SER A 507 -20.00 -47.72 -15.94
N VAL A 508 -20.79 -48.14 -16.92
CA VAL A 508 -21.62 -47.26 -17.74
C VAL A 508 -22.78 -46.75 -16.88
N VAL A 509 -22.62 -45.59 -16.26
CA VAL A 509 -23.75 -44.73 -15.88
C VAL A 509 -23.91 -43.71 -17.00
N THR A 510 -24.44 -44.15 -18.14
CA THR A 510 -24.95 -43.25 -19.18
C THR A 510 -26.32 -42.74 -18.74
N ALA A 511 -26.54 -41.43 -18.90
CA ALA A 511 -27.81 -40.79 -18.57
C ALA A 511 -28.98 -41.56 -19.21
N GLY A 512 -29.96 -41.96 -18.39
CA GLY A 512 -31.23 -42.55 -18.86
C GLY A 512 -31.35 -44.07 -18.82
N SER A 513 -30.37 -44.83 -18.31
CA SER A 513 -30.50 -46.30 -18.13
C SER A 513 -29.92 -46.75 -16.78
N ILE A 514 -30.76 -47.35 -15.93
CA ILE A 514 -30.42 -47.88 -14.59
C ILE A 514 -29.71 -49.26 -14.69
N ALA A 515 -29.31 -49.68 -15.89
CA ALA A 515 -28.83 -51.03 -16.15
C ALA A 515 -27.29 -51.11 -16.25
N ALA A 516 -26.59 -51.02 -15.12
CA ALA A 516 -25.36 -51.78 -14.85
C ALA A 516 -24.90 -51.53 -13.40
N GLY A 517 -25.40 -52.37 -12.48
CA GLY A 517 -24.85 -52.47 -11.12
C GLY A 517 -23.39 -52.92 -11.12
N LYS A 518 -22.77 -52.89 -9.94
CA LYS A 518 -21.41 -53.38 -9.66
C LYS A 518 -21.01 -54.57 -10.57
N PRO A 519 -19.92 -54.46 -11.35
CA PRO A 519 -19.50 -55.58 -12.19
C PRO A 519 -19.22 -56.80 -11.29
N THR A 520 -19.71 -57.97 -11.71
CA THR A 520 -19.57 -59.20 -10.91
C THR A 520 -18.14 -59.75 -10.93
N ALA A 521 -17.37 -59.44 -11.98
CA ALA A 521 -15.99 -59.85 -12.14
C ALA A 521 -15.24 -58.87 -13.04
N CYS A 522 -13.91 -58.87 -12.91
CA CYS A 522 -13.02 -58.15 -13.79
C CYS A 522 -13.08 -58.72 -15.21
N ALA A 523 -13.52 -57.94 -16.19
CA ALA A 523 -13.42 -58.23 -17.63
C ALA A 523 -12.01 -58.60 -18.17
N HIS A 524 -10.93 -58.42 -17.40
CA HIS A 524 -9.57 -58.76 -17.84
C HIS A 524 -8.99 -60.03 -17.22
N CYS A 525 -9.26 -60.30 -15.93
CA CYS A 525 -8.71 -61.45 -15.21
C CYS A 525 -9.77 -62.35 -14.57
N SER A 526 -11.06 -62.03 -14.74
CA SER A 526 -12.21 -62.73 -14.14
C SER A 526 -12.25 -62.74 -12.61
N ALA A 527 -11.35 -62.00 -11.94
CA ALA A 527 -11.37 -61.83 -10.48
C ALA A 527 -12.64 -61.12 -10.01
N ALA A 528 -13.27 -61.62 -8.94
CA ALA A 528 -14.48 -61.03 -8.36
C ALA A 528 -14.20 -59.78 -7.50
N GLN A 529 -12.94 -59.54 -7.13
CA GLN A 529 -12.57 -58.44 -6.25
C GLN A 529 -12.39 -57.14 -7.06
N LEU A 530 -13.42 -56.30 -7.02
CA LEU A 530 -13.44 -54.95 -7.60
C LEU A 530 -13.63 -53.91 -6.51
N CYS A 531 -12.89 -52.82 -6.57
CA CYS A 531 -13.05 -51.65 -5.72
C CYS A 531 -13.54 -50.43 -6.53
N PRO A 532 -14.49 -49.63 -6.00
CA PRO A 532 -14.90 -48.40 -6.64
C PRO A 532 -13.80 -47.35 -6.55
N THR A 533 -13.64 -46.54 -7.59
CA THR A 533 -12.67 -45.44 -7.65
C THR A 533 -13.32 -44.20 -8.23
N LEU A 534 -13.12 -43.05 -7.60
CA LEU A 534 -13.65 -41.78 -8.08
C LEU A 534 -12.71 -41.16 -9.11
N ARG A 535 -13.25 -40.86 -10.29
CA ARG A 535 -12.56 -40.14 -11.36
C ARG A 535 -13.51 -39.11 -11.95
N LEU A 536 -13.55 -37.94 -11.32
CA LEU A 536 -14.45 -36.87 -11.74
C LEU A 536 -13.76 -36.02 -12.80
N ARG A 537 -14.53 -35.55 -13.77
CA ARG A 537 -14.11 -34.53 -14.72
C ARG A 537 -15.01 -33.34 -14.52
N VAL A 538 -14.45 -32.20 -14.17
CA VAL A 538 -15.21 -31.05 -13.69
C VAL A 538 -14.78 -29.81 -14.43
N TRP A 539 -15.72 -29.12 -15.06
CA TRP A 539 -15.49 -27.79 -15.58
C TRP A 539 -15.41 -26.81 -14.42
N LEU A 540 -14.27 -26.15 -14.29
CA LEU A 540 -14.01 -25.12 -13.29
C LEU A 540 -14.02 -23.75 -13.96
N SER A 541 -14.39 -22.71 -13.21
CA SER A 541 -14.31 -21.32 -13.63
C SER A 541 -13.84 -20.41 -12.50
N ASP A 542 -12.90 -19.52 -12.78
CA ASP A 542 -12.46 -18.45 -11.86
C ASP A 542 -13.24 -17.13 -12.07
N GLY A 543 -14.16 -17.09 -13.04
CA GLY A 543 -14.88 -15.89 -13.47
C GLY A 543 -14.25 -15.16 -14.67
N LEU A 544 -13.00 -15.47 -15.03
CA LEU A 544 -12.29 -14.94 -16.19
C LEU A 544 -12.20 -15.97 -17.33
N CYS A 545 -11.98 -17.23 -16.97
CA CYS A 545 -11.87 -18.34 -17.89
C CYS A 545 -12.55 -19.61 -17.34
N THR A 546 -12.60 -20.64 -18.18
CA THR A 546 -13.15 -21.95 -17.84
C THR A 546 -12.17 -23.04 -18.28
N GLY A 547 -12.00 -24.07 -17.47
CA GLY A 547 -11.08 -25.16 -17.76
C GLY A 547 -11.58 -26.50 -17.24
N LEU A 548 -11.35 -27.57 -18.01
CA LEU A 548 -11.74 -28.92 -17.62
C LEU A 548 -10.65 -29.55 -16.75
N ALA A 549 -11.00 -29.91 -15.51
CA ALA A 549 -10.08 -30.47 -14.53
C ALA A 549 -10.45 -31.90 -14.14
N ALA A 550 -9.46 -32.76 -13.99
CA ALA A 550 -9.61 -34.13 -13.54
C ALA A 550 -9.37 -34.22 -12.02
N PHE A 551 -10.32 -34.78 -11.29
CA PHE A 551 -10.24 -35.05 -9.86
C PHE A 551 -10.09 -36.56 -9.63
N HIS A 552 -9.09 -36.93 -8.84
CA HIS A 552 -8.80 -38.32 -8.49
C HIS A 552 -8.54 -38.46 -6.99
N GLY A 553 -8.81 -39.64 -6.43
CA GLY A 553 -8.51 -39.99 -5.03
C GLY A 553 -9.01 -38.94 -4.04
N CYS A 554 -8.14 -38.49 -3.14
CA CYS A 554 -8.47 -37.53 -2.08
C CYS A 554 -9.09 -36.22 -2.59
N ALA A 555 -8.69 -35.73 -3.78
CA ALA A 555 -9.26 -34.51 -4.33
C ALA A 555 -10.72 -34.70 -4.75
N ALA A 556 -11.05 -35.86 -5.33
CA ALA A 556 -12.43 -36.23 -5.67
C ALA A 556 -13.28 -36.46 -4.41
N GLU A 557 -12.73 -37.18 -3.42
CA GLU A 557 -13.39 -37.40 -2.13
C GLU A 557 -13.65 -36.09 -1.40
N SER A 558 -12.70 -35.15 -1.40
CA SER A 558 -12.87 -33.82 -0.80
C SER A 558 -13.89 -32.97 -1.56
N LEU A 559 -13.98 -33.13 -2.88
CA LEU A 559 -15.00 -32.45 -3.68
C LEU A 559 -16.39 -33.03 -3.43
N LEU A 560 -16.55 -34.33 -3.22
CA LEU A 560 -17.85 -34.97 -2.98
C LEU A 560 -18.26 -34.99 -1.51
N GLU A 561 -17.30 -34.86 -0.58
CA GLU A 561 -17.45 -35.19 0.84
C GLU A 561 -17.92 -36.63 1.09
N ALA A 562 -17.51 -37.56 0.21
CA ALA A 562 -17.87 -38.96 0.28
C ALA A 562 -16.73 -39.85 -0.27
N SER A 563 -16.54 -41.00 0.35
CA SER A 563 -15.60 -42.03 -0.12
C SER A 563 -16.13 -42.74 -1.37
N PRO A 564 -15.27 -43.37 -2.20
CA PRO A 564 -15.71 -44.13 -3.35
C PRO A 564 -16.71 -45.25 -3.02
N ALA A 565 -16.57 -45.86 -1.82
CA ALA A 565 -17.45 -46.92 -1.35
C ALA A 565 -18.84 -46.41 -0.97
N GLU A 566 -18.93 -45.25 -0.30
CA GLU A 566 -20.19 -44.61 0.05
C GLU A 566 -20.96 -44.20 -1.22
N VAL A 567 -20.26 -43.56 -2.17
CA VAL A 567 -20.86 -43.18 -3.45
C VAL A 567 -21.40 -44.40 -4.21
N ALA A 568 -20.63 -45.49 -4.28
CA ALA A 568 -21.09 -46.71 -4.93
C ALA A 568 -22.35 -47.31 -4.25
N LEU A 569 -22.37 -47.35 -2.91
CA LEU A 569 -23.53 -47.84 -2.15
C LEU A 569 -24.78 -46.97 -2.33
N ASP A 570 -24.62 -45.65 -2.35
CA ASP A 570 -25.74 -44.72 -2.50
C ASP A 570 -26.32 -44.75 -3.92
N VAL A 571 -25.46 -44.87 -4.94
CA VAL A 571 -25.90 -45.05 -6.33
C VAL A 571 -26.66 -46.36 -6.51
N GLU A 572 -26.25 -47.45 -5.86
CA GLU A 572 -26.97 -48.73 -5.86
C GLU A 572 -28.35 -48.62 -5.19
N ARG A 573 -28.47 -47.81 -4.13
CA ARG A 573 -29.71 -47.67 -3.35
C ARG A 573 -30.69 -46.67 -3.97
N ARG A 574 -30.20 -45.64 -4.66
CA ARG A 574 -30.99 -44.47 -5.08
C ARG A 574 -30.56 -44.03 -6.47
N SER A 575 -31.37 -44.32 -7.49
CA SER A 575 -31.08 -43.93 -8.88
C SER A 575 -30.96 -42.40 -9.07
N ALA A 576 -31.74 -41.60 -8.32
CA ALA A 576 -31.70 -40.13 -8.37
C ALA A 576 -30.53 -39.51 -7.59
N PHE A 577 -29.78 -40.28 -6.80
CA PHE A 577 -28.71 -39.76 -5.96
C PHE A 577 -27.63 -39.04 -6.77
N VAL A 578 -27.32 -39.56 -7.95
CA VAL A 578 -26.35 -38.96 -8.87
C VAL A 578 -26.78 -37.56 -9.25
N ASP A 579 -28.00 -37.40 -9.75
CA ASP A 579 -28.51 -36.12 -10.23
C ASP A 579 -28.58 -35.11 -9.07
N GLU A 580 -29.09 -35.53 -7.90
CA GLU A 580 -29.12 -34.71 -6.68
C GLU A 580 -27.71 -34.26 -6.24
N MET A 581 -26.71 -35.13 -6.35
CA MET A 581 -25.34 -34.82 -5.96
C MET A 581 -24.71 -33.84 -6.94
N LEU A 582 -24.93 -34.02 -8.25
CA LEU A 582 -24.40 -33.11 -9.27
C LEU A 582 -25.02 -31.70 -9.15
N ASP A 583 -26.32 -31.61 -8.92
CA ASP A 583 -27.02 -30.33 -8.72
C ASP A 583 -26.47 -29.56 -7.50
N ARG A 584 -26.02 -30.26 -6.46
CA ARG A 584 -25.39 -29.64 -5.27
C ARG A 584 -23.97 -29.14 -5.52
N LEU A 585 -23.27 -29.69 -6.51
CA LEU A 585 -21.89 -29.31 -6.83
C LEU A 585 -21.84 -28.10 -7.74
N VAL A 586 -22.76 -27.97 -8.69
CA VAL A 586 -22.80 -26.82 -9.61
C VAL A 586 -22.98 -25.52 -8.82
N GLY A 587 -22.12 -24.54 -9.06
CA GLY A 587 -22.10 -23.26 -8.35
C GLY A 587 -21.28 -23.25 -7.06
N LEU A 588 -20.78 -24.40 -6.59
CA LEU A 588 -20.00 -24.50 -5.37
C LEU A 588 -18.62 -23.83 -5.53
N PRO A 589 -18.24 -22.88 -4.64
CA PRO A 589 -16.89 -22.33 -4.63
C PRO A 589 -15.92 -23.33 -4.00
N VAL A 590 -14.85 -23.60 -4.73
CA VAL A 590 -13.82 -24.55 -4.37
C VAL A 590 -12.46 -23.88 -4.51
N LEU A 591 -11.56 -24.27 -3.63
CA LEU A 591 -10.17 -23.95 -3.74
C LEU A 591 -9.43 -25.17 -4.27
N VAL A 592 -8.72 -25.01 -5.38
CA VAL A 592 -8.07 -26.13 -6.07
C VAL A 592 -6.61 -25.83 -6.38
N TRP A 593 -5.78 -26.86 -6.29
CA TRP A 593 -4.37 -26.82 -6.67
C TRP A 593 -4.20 -27.59 -7.97
N LEU A 594 -3.82 -26.88 -9.02
CA LEU A 594 -3.87 -27.41 -10.39
C LEU A 594 -2.48 -27.76 -10.89
N LEU A 595 -2.36 -28.93 -11.52
CA LEU A 595 -1.23 -29.31 -12.34
C LEU A 595 -1.66 -29.26 -13.81
N PRO A 596 -1.09 -28.38 -14.65
CA PRO A 596 -1.44 -28.32 -16.07
C PRO A 596 -1.09 -29.62 -16.80
N CYS A 597 -2.03 -30.15 -17.56
CA CYS A 597 -1.81 -31.23 -18.52
C CYS A 597 -1.40 -30.58 -19.85
N GLY A 598 -0.12 -30.65 -20.22
CA GLY A 598 0.33 -30.08 -21.49
C GLY A 598 -0.44 -30.66 -22.68
N GLY A 599 -0.97 -29.79 -23.56
CA GLY A 599 -1.48 -30.11 -24.91
C GLY A 599 -2.56 -31.19 -24.97
N ALA A 600 -3.79 -30.85 -24.60
CA ALA A 600 -4.96 -31.68 -24.89
C ALA A 600 -5.41 -31.48 -26.35
N ASP A 601 -4.98 -32.36 -27.26
CA ASP A 601 -5.42 -32.37 -28.67
C ASP A 601 -6.91 -32.79 -28.84
N SER A 602 -7.66 -32.94 -27.76
CA SER A 602 -9.10 -33.23 -27.77
C SER A 602 -9.86 -32.33 -26.80
N PHE A 603 -11.03 -31.85 -27.25
CA PHE A 603 -11.97 -31.07 -26.42
C PHE A 603 -12.38 -31.82 -25.14
N ASP A 604 -12.32 -33.15 -25.19
CA ASP A 604 -12.62 -34.05 -24.09
C ASP A 604 -11.36 -34.57 -23.37
N ALA A 605 -10.26 -33.82 -23.32
CA ALA A 605 -9.16 -34.12 -22.39
C ALA A 605 -9.11 -33.09 -21.27
N ALA A 606 -8.82 -33.55 -20.04
CA ALA A 606 -8.67 -32.64 -18.91
C ALA A 606 -7.42 -31.78 -19.11
N GLN A 607 -7.61 -30.47 -19.09
CA GLN A 607 -6.56 -29.46 -19.19
C GLN A 607 -5.75 -29.38 -17.89
N PHE A 608 -6.33 -29.78 -16.78
CA PHE A 608 -5.71 -29.75 -15.46
C PHE A 608 -5.93 -31.05 -14.70
N ILE A 609 -4.97 -31.46 -13.89
CA ILE A 609 -5.15 -32.45 -12.82
C ILE A 609 -5.23 -31.70 -11.49
N VAL A 610 -6.28 -31.97 -10.72
CA VAL A 610 -6.44 -31.40 -9.38
C VAL A 610 -5.66 -32.24 -8.39
N THR A 611 -4.61 -31.65 -7.84
CA THR A 611 -3.73 -32.29 -6.84
C THR A 611 -4.31 -32.22 -5.43
N ASN A 612 -5.08 -31.18 -5.13
CA ASN A 612 -5.78 -31.01 -3.87
C ASN A 612 -7.03 -30.12 -4.07
N CYS A 613 -8.05 -30.33 -3.25
CA CYS A 613 -9.33 -29.63 -3.32
C CYS A 613 -9.82 -29.31 -1.91
N LYS A 614 -10.34 -28.11 -1.69
CA LYS A 614 -11.03 -27.72 -0.47
C LYS A 614 -12.30 -26.96 -0.83
N ARG A 615 -13.45 -27.42 -0.36
CA ARG A 615 -14.71 -26.66 -0.44
C ARG A 615 -14.60 -25.41 0.43
N ILE A 616 -15.04 -24.28 -0.10
CA ILE A 616 -15.09 -23.01 0.64
C ILE A 616 -16.54 -22.75 1.05
N HIS A 617 -16.76 -22.48 2.33
CA HIS A 617 -18.04 -21.98 2.77
C HIS A 617 -18.26 -20.58 2.18
N TYR A 618 -19.44 -20.30 1.63
CA TYR A 618 -19.74 -19.03 0.95
C TYR A 618 -19.34 -17.79 1.79
N VAL A 619 -19.56 -17.84 3.11
CA VAL A 619 -19.15 -16.78 4.05
C VAL A 619 -17.64 -16.53 4.03
N SER A 620 -16.81 -17.58 3.99
CA SER A 620 -15.36 -17.44 3.93
C SER A 620 -14.90 -16.87 2.58
N GLY A 621 -15.51 -17.31 1.48
CA GLY A 621 -15.25 -16.75 0.16
C GLY A 621 -15.63 -15.28 0.06
N ALA A 622 -16.78 -14.89 0.63
CA ALA A 622 -17.21 -13.50 0.71
C ALA A 622 -16.24 -12.63 1.50
N HIS A 623 -15.71 -13.11 2.63
CA HIS A 623 -14.68 -12.38 3.38
C HIS A 623 -13.40 -12.18 2.57
N THR A 624 -12.92 -13.20 1.85
CA THR A 624 -11.72 -13.06 1.02
C THR A 624 -11.94 -12.07 -0.13
N LEU A 625 -13.13 -12.10 -0.76
CA LEU A 625 -13.51 -11.13 -1.78
C LEU A 625 -13.61 -9.71 -1.21
N LEU A 626 -14.26 -9.54 -0.05
CA LEU A 626 -14.35 -8.25 0.65
C LEU A 626 -12.97 -7.70 0.99
N SER A 627 -12.06 -8.51 1.56
CA SER A 627 -10.69 -8.06 1.84
C SER A 627 -9.91 -7.66 0.59
N ALA A 628 -10.11 -8.36 -0.54
CA ALA A 628 -9.52 -7.96 -1.81
C ALA A 628 -10.10 -6.63 -2.31
N ILE A 629 -11.43 -6.47 -2.25
CA ILE A 629 -12.12 -5.22 -2.59
C ILE A 629 -11.62 -4.08 -1.70
N ASP A 630 -11.51 -4.28 -0.39
CA ASP A 630 -11.00 -3.28 0.57
C ASP A 630 -9.54 -2.90 0.26
N THR A 631 -8.74 -3.83 -0.26
CA THR A 631 -7.36 -3.52 -0.69
C THR A 631 -7.35 -2.61 -1.93
N PHE A 632 -8.31 -2.77 -2.86
CA PHE A 632 -8.48 -1.87 -4.00
C PHE A 632 -9.15 -0.55 -3.61
N ALA A 633 -10.12 -0.58 -2.69
CA ALA A 633 -10.79 0.61 -2.18
C ALA A 633 -9.85 1.48 -1.35
N SER A 634 -9.00 0.90 -0.50
CA SER A 634 -7.98 1.65 0.25
C SER A 634 -6.86 2.25 -0.62
N LEU A 635 -6.71 1.81 -1.87
CA LEU A 635 -5.85 2.45 -2.87
C LEU A 635 -6.53 3.62 -3.59
N ASP A 636 -7.88 3.69 -3.59
CA ASP A 636 -8.68 4.77 -4.20
C ASP A 636 -9.30 5.75 -3.17
N GLU A 637 -9.42 5.39 -1.88
CA GLU A 637 -10.03 6.23 -0.84
C GLU A 637 -9.12 7.37 -0.33
N GLY A 638 -8.01 7.64 -1.02
CA GLY A 638 -7.42 9.00 -1.08
C GLY A 638 -8.30 10.00 -1.86
N VAL A 639 -9.46 9.55 -2.37
CA VAL A 639 -10.47 10.30 -3.11
C VAL A 639 -11.87 9.99 -2.52
N SER A 640 -12.20 10.67 -1.42
CA SER A 640 -13.57 11.07 -1.02
C SER A 640 -14.71 10.04 -1.18
N SER A 641 -15.09 9.37 -0.08
CA SER A 641 -16.41 8.77 0.08
C SER A 641 -16.78 8.67 1.57
N GLY A 642 -17.03 9.83 2.19
CA GLY A 642 -17.75 9.91 3.45
C GLY A 642 -19.20 10.32 3.18
N ALA A 643 -20.11 9.34 3.05
CA ALA A 643 -21.55 9.47 3.33
C ALA A 643 -22.31 8.20 2.89
N ALA A 644 -22.57 7.30 3.84
CA ALA A 644 -23.87 6.64 4.02
C ALA A 644 -23.74 5.47 5.00
N ASP A 645 -23.97 5.72 6.30
CA ASP A 645 -24.59 4.72 7.18
C ASP A 645 -25.07 5.37 8.49
N VAL A 646 -26.14 6.16 8.41
CA VAL A 646 -27.09 6.33 9.51
C VAL A 646 -28.49 6.48 8.91
N LEU A 647 -29.12 5.36 8.54
CA LEU A 647 -30.58 5.29 8.37
C LEU A 647 -31.03 3.83 8.34
N ALA A 648 -31.39 3.31 9.51
CA ALA A 648 -32.64 2.58 9.74
C ALA A 648 -32.58 1.87 11.09
N GLN A 649 -33.45 2.29 12.02
CA GLN A 649 -34.41 1.43 12.73
C GLN A 649 -34.78 2.06 14.09
N THR A 650 -35.87 2.84 14.12
CA THR A 650 -36.91 2.68 15.16
C THR A 650 -38.22 3.35 14.73
N LEU A 651 -39.10 2.51 14.18
CA LEU A 651 -40.57 2.41 14.34
C LEU A 651 -41.47 3.68 14.36
N PRO A 652 -42.60 3.68 13.62
CA PRO A 652 -43.59 4.76 13.64
C PRO A 652 -44.69 4.50 14.67
N ALA A 653 -45.23 5.57 15.28
CA ALA A 653 -46.59 5.59 15.83
C ALA A 653 -47.08 7.03 15.98
N THR A 654 -48.03 7.40 15.10
CA THR A 654 -49.30 8.10 15.37
C THR A 654 -49.31 9.35 16.28
N GLY A 655 -49.92 10.43 15.77
CA GLY A 655 -50.70 11.34 16.61
C GLY A 655 -50.69 12.82 16.23
N ASP A 656 -51.49 13.16 15.22
CA ASP A 656 -52.35 14.33 15.05
C ASP A 656 -52.25 15.60 15.92
N THR A 657 -52.60 16.70 15.23
CA THR A 657 -53.25 17.97 15.65
C THR A 657 -52.40 19.14 16.14
N ALA A 658 -52.14 20.10 15.24
CA ALA A 658 -52.93 21.33 15.04
C ALA A 658 -52.48 22.04 13.75
#